data_AF-A0AAZ1WZA5-F1
#
_entry.id   AF-A0AAZ1WZA5-F1
#
_cell.length_a   1.000
_cell.length_b   1.000
_cell.length_c   1.000
_cell.angle_alpha   90.00
_cell.angle_beta   90.00
_cell.angle_gamma   90.00
#
_symmetry.space_group_name_H-M   'P 1'
#
loop_
_entity.id
_entity.type
_entity.pdbx_description
1 polymer ?
#
loop_
_entity_poly.entity_id
_entity_poly.type
_entity_poly.pdbx_seq_one_letter_code
_entity_poly.pdbx_strand_id
1 'polypeptide(L)'
;MKNIGYWRWLALWWYHFFLLWSTIDGQTRYSIPEELKQGSVVGNLAKDLGLTLSEIFDRRLRVASQTGEQYFSVDAGKGELVVNDRIDREALCGQSASCVLPLQIVLEKPLNLHRIEVEIKDMNDNSPSFQTKELSLKIAESAAVGTRFVLESAEDADVGSNSVKSYTLTKNECFTLKMKEVEDGKAVPELVLEKPLDREKKAVHQLLLTALDGGNPVLSGTSQITITVLDNNDNFPVFEKNNYKVSLQENTAKNTFVVKIAATDADEGPNGEVEFSFGSRTPDSVLSVFEINPLTGEIHLKGDLDYEKASSYKIEITARDKGVPEMESHCRLQIDIVDVNDNTPEIVLTSEPQPVREDAASGTVVALLNARDADSGNNSKVTLRVPKGSPFTLKPSFSNNYALVTSGPLDRESFPEYNVEITATDSGTPPLSSKKIIPVIITDVNDNPPVFTQRNYNVYLKENGVPGSILYSVSASDLDFGENAKVSYSILDSKVQDVSVSSYVYINSDNGSIYSMHSFDYEKLKVFQIQVQAKDQGSPSLSSNATVHVFILDQNDNAPAVIYPSSAAMGSLSHQRMPRSAKAGHLVTKVTAVDADSGHNAWISYRLAEATDASLFTVSLYTGEVRTKRAVSEQDDSSQRLLIEIKDDGEPIQSSTVTVSIILEDGLHEPILDLRHKAAEPSKKTGRITLYLILSLASVSVLSLVTFLILAVKCIRNSRSSSTCCMRRTDSDDYKNPNRNLQIQLNTDGPIKYVEVLGGDMLSQSQSFRSCMSPMSEYSDFTLIKPSSTTDFKEVISVLDASLPDSTWTFESQQVRRKQSFFLPLHSSPPLLLGSIDELCAPMNRANIQRDLVPPPYTHSTRNSYIAMSWVRRSDALNIFKSILFFCEEILDIYLGLKFYSHGW
;
A
#
# COMPACT_ATOMS: atom_id res chain seq x y z
N MET A 1 116.23 119.52 14.90
CA MET A 1 115.01 118.75 15.25
C MET A 1 114.94 117.50 14.38
N LYS A 2 114.15 116.49 14.80
CA LYS A 2 113.95 115.14 14.20
C LYS A 2 114.24 115.09 12.67
N ASN A 3 115.35 114.51 12.23
CA ASN A 3 115.71 113.07 12.12
C ASN A 3 115.07 112.39 10.89
N ILE A 4 115.83 111.90 9.91
CA ILE A 4 116.69 110.69 10.00
C ILE A 4 115.85 109.42 10.31
N GLY A 5 114.62 109.35 9.78
CA GLY A 5 113.79 108.13 9.79
C GLY A 5 113.87 107.31 8.49
N TYR A 6 113.76 107.96 7.33
CA TYR A 6 113.40 107.29 6.07
C TYR A 6 114.49 106.38 5.47
N TRP A 7 115.74 106.86 5.40
CA TRP A 7 116.86 106.11 4.82
C TRP A 7 117.24 104.83 5.57
N ARG A 8 116.81 104.69 6.84
CA ARG A 8 117.13 103.52 7.67
C ARG A 8 116.26 102.31 7.35
N TRP A 9 115.05 102.51 6.83
CA TRP A 9 114.12 101.44 6.46
C TRP A 9 114.48 100.77 5.12
N LEU A 10 114.82 101.57 4.08
CA LEU A 10 115.24 101.05 2.79
C LEU A 10 116.51 100.20 2.87
N ALA A 11 117.50 100.64 3.66
CA ALA A 11 118.72 99.87 3.90
C ALA A 11 118.47 98.53 4.61
N LEU A 12 117.57 98.49 5.60
CA LEU A 12 117.18 97.26 6.28
C LEU A 12 116.42 96.30 5.36
N TRP A 13 115.55 96.81 4.49
CA TRP A 13 114.81 95.96 3.54
C TRP A 13 115.75 95.29 2.53
N TRP A 14 116.74 96.02 1.99
CA TRP A 14 117.77 95.43 1.12
C TRP A 14 118.66 94.42 1.88
N TYR A 15 119.05 94.72 3.12
CA TYR A 15 119.88 93.81 3.92
C TYR A 15 119.16 92.49 4.23
N HIS A 16 117.85 92.52 4.50
CA HIS A 16 117.05 91.32 4.68
C HIS A 16 116.75 90.58 3.37
N PHE A 17 116.62 91.28 2.24
CA PHE A 17 116.39 90.64 0.94
C PHE A 17 117.61 89.83 0.47
N PHE A 18 118.82 90.37 0.64
CA PHE A 18 120.07 89.67 0.27
C PHE A 18 120.47 88.55 1.25
N LEU A 19 119.94 88.52 2.48
CA LEU A 19 120.18 87.44 3.45
C LEU A 19 119.32 86.18 3.25
N LEU A 20 118.33 86.23 2.35
CA LEU A 20 117.44 85.09 2.05
C LEU A 20 117.81 84.33 0.77
N TRP A 21 118.91 84.69 0.10
CA TRP A 21 119.39 83.97 -1.08
C TRP A 21 120.25 82.75 -0.69
N SER A 22 119.64 81.79 0.01
CA SER A 22 120.23 80.46 0.17
C SER A 22 120.38 79.81 -1.21
N THR A 23 121.58 79.31 -1.52
CA THR A 23 121.84 78.51 -2.73
C THR A 23 120.95 77.27 -2.75
N ILE A 24 120.04 77.18 -3.71
CA ILE A 24 119.27 75.97 -3.97
C ILE A 24 120.22 74.97 -4.63
N ASP A 25 120.66 73.97 -3.87
CA ASP A 25 121.49 72.88 -4.39
C ASP A 25 120.56 71.86 -5.08
N GLY A 26 120.53 71.91 -6.41
CA GLY A 26 119.53 71.20 -7.22
C GLY A 26 119.95 69.76 -7.52
N GLN A 27 119.34 68.78 -6.85
CA GLN A 27 119.54 67.37 -7.15
C GLN A 27 118.98 67.02 -8.54
N THR A 28 119.82 66.50 -9.44
CA THR A 28 119.41 66.14 -10.80
C THR A 28 118.45 64.94 -10.78
N ARG A 29 117.32 65.07 -11.49
CA ARG A 29 116.32 64.00 -11.66
C ARG A 29 116.00 63.83 -13.14
N TYR A 30 116.07 62.59 -13.61
CA TYR A 30 115.61 62.21 -14.96
C TYR A 30 114.29 61.44 -14.86
N SER A 31 113.53 61.39 -15.96
CA SER A 31 112.36 60.52 -16.07
C SER A 31 112.35 59.83 -17.41
N ILE A 32 112.18 58.52 -17.43
CA ILE A 32 112.06 57.69 -18.64
C ILE A 32 110.82 56.81 -18.55
N PRO A 33 110.18 56.44 -19.67
CA PRO A 33 109.35 55.25 -19.68
C PRO A 33 110.20 54.02 -19.35
N GLU A 34 109.55 52.98 -18.85
CA GLU A 34 110.09 51.62 -18.85
C GLU A 34 110.11 51.01 -20.26
N GLU A 35 110.45 49.72 -20.37
CA GLU A 35 110.56 48.99 -21.64
C GLU A 35 111.45 49.62 -22.72
N LEU A 36 112.32 50.55 -22.30
CA LEU A 36 113.32 51.13 -23.16
C LEU A 36 114.36 50.10 -23.58
N LYS A 37 114.65 50.09 -24.88
CA LYS A 37 115.67 49.24 -25.48
C LYS A 37 117.03 49.57 -24.90
N GLN A 38 117.84 48.53 -24.66
CA GLN A 38 119.25 48.67 -24.29
C GLN A 38 119.98 49.67 -25.21
N GLY A 39 120.72 50.60 -24.60
CA GLY A 39 121.38 51.72 -25.27
C GLY A 39 120.53 53.00 -25.40
N SER A 40 119.27 53.02 -24.92
CA SER A 40 118.43 54.23 -24.93
C SER A 40 119.00 55.32 -24.00
N VAL A 41 119.07 56.55 -24.46
CA VAL A 41 119.61 57.70 -23.70
C VAL A 41 118.59 58.21 -22.69
N VAL A 42 119.01 58.30 -21.42
CA VAL A 42 118.23 58.78 -20.27
C VAL A 42 118.44 60.28 -20.02
N GLY A 43 119.66 60.76 -20.23
CA GLY A 43 120.05 62.17 -20.02
C GLY A 43 121.56 62.40 -20.20
N ASN A 44 121.99 63.65 -20.41
CA ASN A 44 123.38 63.99 -20.63
C ASN A 44 124.04 64.48 -19.33
N LEU A 45 124.56 63.54 -18.54
CA LEU A 45 125.21 63.79 -17.26
C LEU A 45 126.39 64.75 -17.36
N ALA A 46 127.16 64.72 -18.44
CA ALA A 46 128.30 65.62 -18.58
C ALA A 46 127.84 67.08 -18.61
N LYS A 47 126.86 67.40 -19.45
CA LYS A 47 126.26 68.73 -19.52
C LYS A 47 125.63 69.15 -18.19
N ASP A 48 124.83 68.26 -17.59
CA ASP A 48 123.99 68.60 -16.44
C ASP A 48 124.78 68.57 -15.10
N LEU A 49 125.98 67.96 -15.07
CA LEU A 49 126.97 68.08 -13.98
C LEU A 49 128.08 69.13 -14.28
N GLY A 50 128.01 69.83 -15.42
CA GLY A 50 128.96 70.89 -15.80
C GLY A 50 130.37 70.41 -16.20
N LEU A 51 130.51 69.16 -16.64
CA LEU A 51 131.76 68.50 -17.02
C LEU A 51 132.02 68.58 -18.53
N THR A 52 133.27 68.82 -18.92
CA THR A 52 133.71 68.70 -20.32
C THR A 52 133.95 67.25 -20.71
N LEU A 53 133.81 66.91 -22.01
CA LEU A 53 134.00 65.54 -22.52
C LEU A 53 135.37 64.92 -22.15
N SER A 54 136.42 65.74 -22.07
CA SER A 54 137.75 65.36 -21.57
C SER A 54 137.73 64.89 -20.11
N GLU A 55 137.03 65.62 -19.24
CA GLU A 55 136.99 65.31 -17.80
C GLU A 55 136.25 64.00 -17.49
N ILE A 56 135.33 63.56 -18.35
CA ILE A 56 134.62 62.28 -18.18
C ILE A 56 135.61 61.11 -18.16
N PHE A 57 136.54 61.10 -19.13
CA PHE A 57 137.58 60.08 -19.25
C PHE A 57 138.65 60.25 -18.17
N ASP A 58 139.20 61.46 -17.99
CA ASP A 58 140.29 61.71 -17.04
C ASP A 58 139.89 61.47 -15.57
N ARG A 59 138.63 61.79 -15.23
CA ARG A 59 138.06 61.60 -13.89
C ARG A 59 137.31 60.28 -13.73
N ARG A 60 137.20 59.46 -14.79
CA ARG A 60 136.53 58.14 -14.82
C ARG A 60 135.11 58.15 -14.23
N LEU A 61 134.24 58.98 -14.81
CA LEU A 61 132.84 59.03 -14.40
C LEU A 61 132.17 57.67 -14.62
N ARG A 62 131.60 57.08 -13.56
CA ARG A 62 130.84 55.81 -13.60
C ARG A 62 129.62 55.83 -12.68
N VAL A 63 128.62 55.00 -12.97
CA VAL A 63 127.58 54.65 -11.99
C VAL A 63 128.17 53.66 -10.98
N ALA A 64 127.85 53.84 -9.70
CA ALA A 64 128.08 52.88 -8.64
C ALA A 64 126.73 52.22 -8.29
N SER A 65 126.56 50.95 -8.68
CA SER A 65 125.46 50.12 -8.19
C SER A 65 125.82 49.54 -6.81
N GLN A 66 124.83 49.49 -5.91
CA GLN A 66 124.97 48.89 -4.59
C GLN A 66 124.53 47.40 -4.57
N THR A 67 123.88 46.92 -5.63
CA THR A 67 123.11 45.67 -5.66
C THR A 67 123.46 44.74 -6.83
N GLY A 68 124.63 44.91 -7.44
CA GLY A 68 125.18 44.01 -8.46
C GLY A 68 124.61 44.21 -9.87
N GLU A 69 123.29 44.35 -9.98
CA GLU A 69 122.60 44.70 -11.22
C GLU A 69 122.89 46.16 -11.61
N GLN A 70 122.99 46.43 -12.91
CA GLN A 70 123.31 47.76 -13.44
C GLN A 70 122.33 48.14 -14.55
N TYR A 71 121.09 48.48 -14.18
CA TYR A 71 120.06 48.98 -15.12
C TYR A 71 120.51 50.20 -15.95
N PHE A 72 121.54 50.93 -15.50
CA PHE A 72 122.11 52.08 -16.20
C PHE A 72 123.63 52.02 -16.25
N SER A 73 124.18 52.42 -17.39
CA SER A 73 125.61 52.67 -17.60
C SER A 73 125.83 54.05 -18.24
N VAL A 74 127.07 54.51 -18.40
CA VAL A 74 127.38 55.80 -19.03
C VAL A 74 128.19 55.59 -20.30
N ASP A 75 127.70 56.13 -21.42
CA ASP A 75 128.50 56.28 -22.63
C ASP A 75 129.54 57.38 -22.41
N ALA A 76 130.75 56.96 -22.01
CA ALA A 76 131.87 57.88 -21.78
C ALA A 76 132.23 58.71 -23.02
N GLY A 77 131.92 58.22 -24.24
CA GLY A 77 132.17 58.95 -25.49
C GLY A 77 131.28 60.19 -25.70
N LYS A 78 130.14 60.27 -24.99
CA LYS A 78 129.17 61.39 -25.11
C LYS A 78 128.81 62.05 -23.78
N GLY A 79 129.07 61.38 -22.65
CA GLY A 79 128.64 61.81 -21.31
C GLY A 79 127.17 61.54 -21.02
N GLU A 80 126.59 60.52 -21.64
CA GLU A 80 125.17 60.20 -21.58
C GLU A 80 124.92 58.97 -20.71
N LEU A 81 123.96 59.06 -19.78
CA LEU A 81 123.45 57.89 -19.08
C LEU A 81 122.55 57.13 -20.05
N VAL A 82 122.81 55.83 -20.19
CA VAL A 82 122.08 54.93 -21.10
C VAL A 82 121.50 53.75 -20.32
N VAL A 83 120.33 53.28 -20.75
CA VAL A 83 119.70 52.06 -20.25
C VAL A 83 120.58 50.87 -20.64
N ASN A 84 120.99 50.06 -19.68
CA ASN A 84 121.93 48.96 -19.87
C ASN A 84 121.25 47.58 -19.88
N ASP A 85 120.14 47.41 -19.15
CA ASP A 85 119.31 46.21 -19.12
C ASP A 85 117.82 46.60 -19.19
N ARG A 86 116.92 45.65 -19.51
CA ARG A 86 115.46 45.90 -19.52
C ARG A 86 115.02 46.38 -18.14
N ILE A 87 114.28 47.48 -18.10
CA ILE A 87 113.65 48.01 -16.88
C ILE A 87 112.18 47.65 -16.96
N ASP A 88 111.74 46.86 -15.99
CA ASP A 88 110.40 46.31 -15.79
C ASP A 88 109.92 46.85 -14.43
N ARG A 89 108.96 47.77 -14.43
CA ARG A 89 108.57 48.55 -13.25
C ARG A 89 107.73 47.72 -12.29
N GLU A 90 106.97 46.76 -12.80
CA GLU A 90 106.10 45.86 -12.05
C GLU A 90 106.96 44.92 -11.19
N ALA A 91 108.05 44.36 -11.74
CA ALA A 91 109.01 43.56 -10.99
C ALA A 91 109.82 44.36 -9.96
N LEU A 92 110.15 45.63 -10.26
CA LEU A 92 110.97 46.48 -9.39
C LEU A 92 110.19 47.19 -8.27
N CYS A 93 108.95 47.60 -8.56
CA CYS A 93 108.16 48.52 -7.73
C CYS A 93 106.73 48.03 -7.48
N GLY A 94 106.22 47.05 -8.22
CA GLY A 94 104.83 46.57 -8.14
C GLY A 94 103.81 47.69 -8.30
N GLN A 95 102.69 47.61 -7.58
CA GLN A 95 101.63 48.64 -7.58
C GLN A 95 102.00 49.93 -6.81
N SER A 96 103.29 50.25 -6.64
CA SER A 96 103.75 51.48 -6.00
C SER A 96 103.53 52.70 -6.89
N ALA A 97 102.81 53.71 -6.39
CA ALA A 97 102.43 54.92 -7.14
C ALA A 97 103.60 55.83 -7.59
N SER A 98 104.85 55.53 -7.19
CA SER A 98 106.04 56.13 -7.76
C SER A 98 107.20 55.14 -7.74
N CYS A 99 107.88 54.97 -8.88
CA CYS A 99 109.06 54.11 -9.02
C CYS A 99 110.27 55.00 -9.30
N VAL A 100 111.20 55.09 -8.33
CA VAL A 100 112.36 56.00 -8.40
C VAL A 100 113.62 55.24 -8.03
N LEU A 101 114.53 55.09 -8.98
CA LEU A 101 115.80 54.41 -8.82
C LEU A 101 116.90 55.43 -8.43
N PRO A 102 117.47 55.37 -7.21
CA PRO A 102 118.53 56.27 -6.78
C PRO A 102 119.89 55.80 -7.30
N LEU A 103 120.51 56.60 -8.16
CA LEU A 103 121.83 56.36 -8.72
C LEU A 103 122.90 57.20 -8.02
N GLN A 104 124.06 56.58 -7.79
CA GLN A 104 125.26 57.26 -7.29
C GLN A 104 126.28 57.30 -8.42
N ILE A 105 126.64 58.49 -8.90
CA ILE A 105 127.67 58.68 -9.91
C ILE A 105 128.96 59.11 -9.22
N VAL A 106 130.05 58.41 -9.53
CA VAL A 106 131.36 58.59 -8.91
C VAL A 106 132.36 59.09 -9.94
N LEU A 107 133.08 60.15 -9.57
CA LEU A 107 134.28 60.67 -10.22
C LEU A 107 135.47 60.35 -9.30
N GLU A 108 136.61 59.91 -9.82
CA GLU A 108 137.76 59.48 -8.99
C GLU A 108 138.78 60.58 -8.66
N LYS A 109 138.86 61.67 -9.45
CA LYS A 109 139.95 62.67 -9.37
C LYS A 109 139.48 64.11 -9.66
N PRO A 110 139.42 65.04 -8.70
CA PRO A 110 139.20 64.75 -7.28
C PRO A 110 137.94 63.89 -7.11
N LEU A 111 137.89 63.16 -5.99
CA LEU A 111 136.87 62.16 -5.75
C LEU A 111 135.55 62.80 -5.32
N ASN A 112 134.59 62.84 -6.25
CA ASN A 112 133.26 63.44 -6.05
C ASN A 112 132.18 62.36 -6.22
N LEU A 113 131.10 62.47 -5.46
CA LEU A 113 129.90 61.64 -5.62
C LEU A 113 128.69 62.55 -5.85
N HIS A 114 127.93 62.27 -6.90
CA HIS A 114 126.66 62.93 -7.21
C HIS A 114 125.51 61.93 -7.10
N ARG A 115 124.43 62.30 -6.41
CA ARG A 115 123.19 61.52 -6.36
C ARG A 115 122.26 62.01 -7.47
N ILE A 116 121.83 61.11 -8.33
CA ILE A 116 120.81 61.35 -9.35
C ILE A 116 119.66 60.38 -9.09
N GLU A 117 118.43 60.81 -9.35
CA GLU A 117 117.26 59.93 -9.26
C GLU A 117 116.63 59.77 -10.64
N VAL A 118 116.35 58.53 -11.03
CA VAL A 118 115.65 58.23 -12.28
C VAL A 118 114.25 57.75 -11.93
N GLU A 119 113.26 58.54 -12.32
CA GLU A 119 111.85 58.19 -12.24
C GLU A 119 111.48 57.28 -13.42
N ILE A 120 111.03 56.06 -13.11
CA ILE A 120 110.50 55.13 -14.10
C ILE A 120 109.01 55.43 -14.25
N LYS A 121 108.61 55.74 -15.48
CA LYS A 121 107.22 56.01 -15.85
C LYS A 121 106.58 54.74 -16.38
N ASP A 122 105.47 54.42 -15.72
CA ASP A 122 104.52 53.38 -16.06
C ASP A 122 104.11 53.42 -17.54
N MET A 123 104.14 52.25 -18.17
CA MET A 123 103.65 52.00 -19.54
C MET A 123 102.49 51.01 -19.51
N ASN A 124 101.50 51.19 -20.39
CA ASN A 124 100.32 50.32 -20.45
C ASN A 124 100.62 49.02 -21.24
N ASP A 125 101.48 48.15 -20.71
CA ASP A 125 101.86 46.88 -21.35
C ASP A 125 101.25 45.63 -20.70
N ASN A 126 100.69 45.75 -19.48
CA ASN A 126 99.79 44.75 -18.92
C ASN A 126 98.33 45.05 -19.33
N SER A 127 97.42 44.16 -18.96
CA SER A 127 96.00 44.31 -19.31
C SER A 127 95.12 43.78 -18.18
N PRO A 128 93.94 44.40 -17.93
CA PRO A 128 93.03 43.97 -16.88
C PRO A 128 92.74 42.46 -16.96
N SER A 129 92.83 41.76 -15.84
CA SER A 129 92.64 40.30 -15.79
C SER A 129 91.71 39.91 -14.65
N PHE A 130 90.85 38.91 -14.87
CA PHE A 130 90.00 38.34 -13.82
C PHE A 130 90.59 37.02 -13.34
N GLN A 131 90.59 36.79 -12.03
CA GLN A 131 91.02 35.50 -11.44
C GLN A 131 90.10 34.36 -11.90
N THR A 132 88.79 34.59 -11.93
CA THR A 132 87.80 33.67 -12.54
C THR A 132 87.44 34.07 -13.98
N LYS A 133 87.62 33.14 -14.93
CA LYS A 133 87.19 33.30 -16.33
C LYS A 133 85.68 33.05 -16.54
N GLU A 134 85.13 32.18 -15.71
CA GLU A 134 83.70 31.85 -15.67
C GLU A 134 83.23 31.94 -14.21
N LEU A 135 82.19 32.74 -13.96
CA LEU A 135 81.59 32.94 -12.65
C LEU A 135 80.15 32.41 -12.65
N SER A 136 79.90 31.34 -11.90
CA SER A 136 78.55 30.77 -11.75
C SER A 136 77.83 31.40 -10.55
N LEU A 137 76.78 32.17 -10.81
CA LEU A 137 75.88 32.70 -9.76
C LEU A 137 74.58 31.89 -9.73
N LYS A 138 74.05 31.69 -8.52
CA LYS A 138 72.74 31.08 -8.28
C LYS A 138 71.87 32.09 -7.55
N ILE A 139 70.75 32.48 -8.15
CA ILE A 139 69.89 33.57 -7.67
C ILE A 139 68.44 33.08 -7.68
N ALA A 140 67.80 33.02 -6.51
CA ALA A 140 66.37 32.72 -6.40
C ALA A 140 65.53 33.77 -7.16
N GLU A 141 64.46 33.36 -7.84
CA GLU A 141 63.68 34.32 -8.60
C GLU A 141 62.89 35.32 -7.73
N SER A 142 62.55 34.89 -6.52
CA SER A 142 62.03 35.73 -5.45
C SER A 142 63.02 36.80 -4.95
N ALA A 143 64.22 36.92 -5.54
CA ALA A 143 65.19 37.96 -5.21
C ALA A 143 64.62 39.36 -5.49
N ALA A 144 64.54 40.17 -4.45
CA ALA A 144 63.98 41.51 -4.55
C ALA A 144 64.76 42.40 -5.54
N VAL A 145 64.02 43.20 -6.31
CA VAL A 145 64.62 44.25 -7.17
C VAL A 145 65.42 45.22 -6.32
N GLY A 146 66.62 45.56 -6.77
CA GLY A 146 67.62 46.33 -6.02
C GLY A 146 68.62 45.47 -5.23
N THR A 147 68.48 44.13 -5.23
CA THR A 147 69.52 43.23 -4.71
C THR A 147 70.85 43.40 -5.45
N ARG A 148 71.95 43.23 -4.71
CA ARG A 148 73.33 43.50 -5.13
C ARG A 148 74.19 42.26 -4.91
N PHE A 149 74.90 41.84 -5.95
CA PHE A 149 75.83 40.72 -5.91
C PHE A 149 77.22 41.29 -6.20
N VAL A 150 78.12 41.20 -5.23
CA VAL A 150 79.51 41.67 -5.39
C VAL A 150 80.22 40.76 -6.39
N LEU A 151 80.87 41.36 -7.39
CA LEU A 151 81.67 40.65 -8.38
C LEU A 151 83.16 40.82 -8.05
N GLU A 152 84.00 39.92 -8.57
CA GLU A 152 85.44 40.08 -8.53
C GLU A 152 85.86 41.32 -9.35
N SER A 153 86.72 42.17 -8.77
CA SER A 153 87.43 43.19 -9.54
C SER A 153 88.44 42.51 -10.47
N ALA A 154 88.69 43.12 -11.63
CA ALA A 154 89.87 42.79 -12.41
C ALA A 154 91.12 43.33 -11.71
N GLU A 155 92.19 42.56 -11.78
CA GLU A 155 93.52 42.92 -11.32
C GLU A 155 94.40 43.31 -12.52
N ASP A 156 95.20 44.35 -12.30
CA ASP A 156 96.12 44.91 -13.28
C ASP A 156 97.43 45.27 -12.57
N ALA A 157 98.55 45.23 -13.29
CA ALA A 157 99.87 45.48 -12.73
C ALA A 157 100.28 46.96 -12.86
N ASP A 158 99.79 47.60 -13.92
CA ASP A 158 100.03 49.00 -14.28
C ASP A 158 99.38 49.95 -13.25
N VAL A 159 99.89 51.17 -13.13
CA VAL A 159 99.46 52.14 -12.10
C VAL A 159 98.93 53.47 -12.65
N GLY A 160 98.19 54.20 -11.81
CA GLY A 160 97.74 55.55 -12.12
C GLY A 160 96.68 55.60 -13.22
N SER A 161 97.05 56.03 -14.42
CA SER A 161 96.12 56.15 -15.56
C SER A 161 95.93 54.85 -16.34
N ASN A 162 96.87 53.91 -16.20
CA ASN A 162 96.96 52.71 -17.02
C ASN A 162 96.34 51.49 -16.31
N SER A 163 95.98 51.62 -15.04
CA SER A 163 95.23 50.59 -14.31
C SER A 163 93.74 50.54 -14.71
N VAL A 164 93.03 49.52 -14.22
CA VAL A 164 91.58 49.32 -14.47
C VAL A 164 90.76 50.57 -14.14
N LYS A 165 90.15 51.16 -15.17
CA LYS A 165 89.46 52.45 -15.09
C LYS A 165 87.94 52.35 -15.18
N SER A 166 87.44 51.33 -15.87
CA SER A 166 86.00 51.13 -16.01
C SER A 166 85.63 49.67 -16.23
N TYR A 167 84.41 49.31 -15.81
CA TYR A 167 83.81 48.02 -16.07
C TYR A 167 82.54 48.22 -16.90
N THR A 168 82.31 47.29 -17.83
CA THR A 168 81.12 47.24 -18.67
C THR A 168 80.50 45.86 -18.62
N LEU A 169 79.18 45.78 -18.78
CA LEU A 169 78.41 44.55 -18.72
C LEU A 169 77.59 44.42 -20.00
N THR A 170 77.44 43.19 -20.50
CA THR A 170 76.57 42.88 -21.64
C THR A 170 75.16 43.43 -21.42
N LYS A 171 74.67 44.22 -22.39
CA LYS A 171 73.32 44.79 -22.36
C LYS A 171 72.28 43.66 -22.31
N ASN A 172 71.54 43.62 -21.21
CA ASN A 172 70.49 42.67 -20.93
C ASN A 172 69.30 43.39 -20.24
N GLU A 173 68.25 42.68 -19.87
CA GLU A 173 67.02 43.29 -19.33
C GLU A 173 66.91 43.33 -17.81
N CYS A 174 67.54 42.39 -17.09
CA CYS A 174 67.28 42.20 -15.66
C CYS A 174 68.41 42.70 -14.75
N PHE A 175 69.65 42.75 -15.26
CA PHE A 175 70.84 43.08 -14.47
C PHE A 175 71.56 44.30 -15.02
N THR A 176 71.94 45.23 -14.15
CA THR A 176 72.87 46.33 -14.45
C THR A 176 74.14 46.21 -13.63
N LEU A 177 75.18 46.94 -14.03
CA LEU A 177 76.43 47.03 -13.28
C LEU A 177 76.47 48.38 -12.56
N LYS A 178 76.82 48.39 -11.27
CA LYS A 178 77.05 49.61 -10.49
C LYS A 178 78.36 49.48 -9.75
N MET A 179 79.18 50.52 -9.80
CA MET A 179 80.43 50.55 -9.04
C MET A 179 80.16 50.95 -7.58
N LYS A 180 80.93 50.37 -6.67
CA LYS A 180 80.93 50.70 -5.24
C LYS A 180 82.33 51.12 -4.84
N GLU A 181 82.45 52.35 -4.36
CA GLU A 181 83.68 52.88 -3.79
C GLU A 181 83.91 52.26 -2.41
N VAL A 182 85.11 51.70 -2.20
CA VAL A 182 85.61 51.24 -0.91
C VAL A 182 86.46 52.34 -0.30
N GLU A 183 86.58 52.39 1.04
CA GLU A 183 87.32 53.44 1.77
C GLU A 183 88.79 53.60 1.34
N ASP A 184 89.38 52.56 0.73
CA ASP A 184 90.73 52.51 0.18
C ASP A 184 90.83 53.03 -1.29
N GLY A 185 89.81 53.74 -1.77
CA GLY A 185 89.75 54.31 -3.13
C GLY A 185 89.51 53.32 -4.27
N LYS A 186 89.55 52.01 -3.99
CA LYS A 186 89.27 50.96 -4.97
C LYS A 186 87.77 50.85 -5.26
N ALA A 187 87.39 50.89 -6.53
CA ALA A 187 86.02 50.70 -6.99
C ALA A 187 85.76 49.23 -7.33
N VAL A 188 84.78 48.61 -6.66
CA VAL A 188 84.40 47.20 -6.85
C VAL A 188 83.11 47.12 -7.68
N PRO A 189 83.03 46.25 -8.70
CA PRO A 189 81.80 46.03 -9.46
C PRO A 189 80.75 45.27 -8.64
N GLU A 190 79.53 45.80 -8.55
CA GLU A 190 78.34 45.09 -8.06
C GLU A 190 77.34 44.88 -9.22
N LEU A 191 76.90 43.63 -9.40
CA LEU A 191 75.76 43.30 -10.25
C LEU A 191 74.46 43.62 -9.51
N VAL A 192 73.56 44.36 -10.14
CA VAL A 192 72.31 44.85 -9.50
C VAL A 192 71.09 44.43 -10.29
N LEU A 193 70.14 43.79 -9.61
CA LEU A 193 68.88 43.34 -10.21
C LEU A 193 67.90 44.51 -10.36
N GLU A 194 67.51 44.86 -11.59
CA GLU A 194 66.61 45.98 -11.93
C GLU A 194 65.19 45.53 -12.33
N LYS A 195 65.01 44.25 -12.67
CA LYS A 195 63.70 43.62 -12.92
C LYS A 195 63.61 42.33 -12.11
N PRO A 196 62.41 41.87 -11.70
CA PRO A 196 62.25 40.52 -11.15
C PRO A 196 62.75 39.47 -12.15
N LEU A 197 63.13 38.31 -11.61
CA LEU A 197 63.40 37.10 -12.37
C LEU A 197 62.10 36.26 -12.46
N ASP A 198 62.15 35.23 -13.30
CA ASP A 198 61.00 34.50 -13.85
C ASP A 198 61.61 33.25 -14.54
N ARG A 199 61.71 32.13 -13.82
CA ARG A 199 62.48 30.93 -14.21
C ARG A 199 61.79 30.17 -15.33
N GLU A 200 60.46 30.08 -15.28
CA GLU A 200 59.58 29.41 -16.24
C GLU A 200 59.78 29.99 -17.65
N LYS A 201 60.02 31.30 -17.71
CA LYS A 201 60.36 32.03 -18.94
C LYS A 201 61.85 32.04 -19.24
N LYS A 202 62.73 32.10 -18.23
CA LYS A 202 64.18 32.09 -18.43
C LYS A 202 65.04 31.65 -17.23
N ALA A 203 65.13 30.33 -17.02
CA ALA A 203 65.98 29.70 -16.01
C ALA A 203 67.50 30.04 -16.05
N VAL A 204 68.05 30.52 -17.18
CA VAL A 204 69.51 30.80 -17.32
C VAL A 204 69.79 32.11 -18.06
N HIS A 205 70.62 32.97 -17.46
CA HIS A 205 71.17 34.18 -18.07
C HIS A 205 72.69 34.06 -18.23
N GLN A 206 73.21 34.34 -19.42
CA GLN A 206 74.64 34.46 -19.68
C GLN A 206 74.98 35.92 -19.99
N LEU A 207 75.97 36.47 -19.28
CA LEU A 207 76.43 37.85 -19.40
C LEU A 207 77.96 37.85 -19.52
N LEU A 208 78.53 38.68 -20.39
CA LEU A 208 79.95 39.00 -20.37
C LEU A 208 80.18 40.27 -19.54
N LEU A 209 81.09 40.19 -18.56
CA LEU A 209 81.70 41.32 -17.87
C LEU A 209 83.01 41.67 -18.58
N THR A 210 83.28 42.96 -18.76
CA THR A 210 84.50 43.44 -19.44
C THR A 210 85.11 44.61 -18.66
N ALA A 211 86.32 44.41 -18.17
CA ALA A 211 87.15 45.45 -17.57
C ALA A 211 87.97 46.14 -18.65
N LEU A 212 88.12 47.47 -18.55
CA LEU A 212 88.90 48.31 -19.45
C LEU A 212 89.88 49.14 -18.63
N ASP A 213 91.12 49.21 -19.10
CA ASP A 213 92.12 50.12 -18.55
C ASP A 213 91.83 51.59 -18.91
N GLY A 214 92.79 52.46 -18.60
CA GLY A 214 92.74 53.87 -18.98
C GLY A 214 93.80 54.37 -19.94
N GLY A 215 94.61 53.48 -20.51
CA GLY A 215 95.79 53.81 -21.29
C GLY A 215 95.52 54.17 -22.75
N ASN A 216 96.57 54.03 -23.56
CA ASN A 216 96.55 54.26 -24.99
C ASN A 216 97.67 53.46 -25.69
N PRO A 217 97.37 52.32 -26.34
CA PRO A 217 96.04 51.75 -26.59
C PRO A 217 95.31 51.33 -25.30
N VAL A 218 93.98 51.23 -25.38
CA VAL A 218 93.16 50.64 -24.31
C VAL A 218 93.10 49.14 -24.49
N LEU A 219 93.42 48.39 -23.44
CA LEU A 219 93.35 46.94 -23.35
C LEU A 219 92.17 46.52 -22.44
N SER A 220 91.82 45.23 -22.49
CA SER A 220 90.55 44.75 -21.92
C SER A 220 90.61 43.31 -21.40
N GLY A 221 90.12 43.10 -20.18
CA GLY A 221 89.86 41.80 -19.59
C GLY A 221 88.41 41.39 -19.69
N THR A 222 88.11 40.08 -19.79
CA THR A 222 86.74 39.56 -19.84
C THR A 222 86.52 38.37 -18.93
N SER A 223 85.36 38.31 -18.26
CA SER A 223 84.87 37.15 -17.51
C SER A 223 83.41 36.87 -17.85
N GLN A 224 83.03 35.60 -17.98
CA GLN A 224 81.67 35.18 -18.33
C GLN A 224 80.88 34.83 -17.06
N ILE A 225 79.83 35.61 -16.79
CA ILE A 225 78.91 35.36 -15.69
C ILE A 225 77.76 34.49 -16.21
N THR A 226 77.62 33.28 -15.67
CA THR A 226 76.45 32.42 -15.89
C THR A 226 75.59 32.43 -14.65
N ILE A 227 74.37 32.95 -14.78
CA ILE A 227 73.40 33.04 -13.70
C ILE A 227 72.36 31.95 -13.92
N THR A 228 72.31 30.99 -13.01
CA THR A 228 71.19 30.04 -12.90
C THR A 228 70.17 30.64 -11.96
N VAL A 229 68.94 30.80 -12.46
CA VAL A 229 67.79 31.17 -11.62
C VAL A 229 67.43 29.93 -10.78
N LEU A 230 67.25 30.11 -9.47
CA LEU A 230 66.75 29.06 -8.60
C LEU A 230 65.24 29.20 -8.45
N ASP A 231 64.60 28.04 -8.56
CA ASP A 231 63.17 27.81 -8.46
C ASP A 231 62.59 28.17 -7.08
N ASN A 232 61.43 28.81 -7.08
CA ASN A 232 60.59 29.10 -5.92
C ASN A 232 59.18 28.57 -6.17
N ASN A 233 58.52 27.99 -5.15
CA ASN A 233 57.10 27.64 -5.24
C ASN A 233 56.27 28.94 -5.29
N ASP A 234 55.86 29.31 -6.50
CA ASP A 234 55.33 30.61 -6.90
C ASP A 234 54.11 30.45 -7.83
N ASN A 235 54.09 29.36 -8.60
CA ASN A 235 52.90 28.84 -9.28
C ASN A 235 52.10 27.93 -8.34
N PHE A 236 51.02 27.34 -8.85
CA PHE A 236 50.17 26.40 -8.12
C PHE A 236 49.50 25.40 -9.07
N PRO A 237 49.10 24.21 -8.61
CA PRO A 237 48.67 23.16 -9.52
C PRO A 237 47.40 23.52 -10.28
N VAL A 238 47.44 23.64 -11.61
CA VAL A 238 46.29 24.02 -12.44
C VAL A 238 45.61 22.79 -13.03
N PHE A 239 44.36 22.52 -12.64
CA PHE A 239 43.54 21.46 -13.25
C PHE A 239 43.23 21.75 -14.73
N GLU A 240 43.23 20.71 -15.59
CA GLU A 240 42.78 20.83 -16.99
C GLU A 240 41.33 21.35 -17.12
N LYS A 241 40.49 21.06 -16.12
CA LYS A 241 39.04 21.29 -16.14
C LYS A 241 38.55 21.61 -14.73
N ASN A 242 37.85 22.73 -14.57
CA ASN A 242 37.32 23.16 -13.27
C ASN A 242 36.14 22.27 -12.79
N ASN A 243 35.41 21.67 -13.73
CA ASN A 243 34.30 20.76 -13.45
C ASN A 243 34.42 19.49 -14.29
N TYR A 244 34.30 18.33 -13.66
CA TYR A 244 34.15 17.01 -14.27
C TYR A 244 32.73 16.50 -14.03
N LYS A 245 32.13 15.83 -15.02
CA LYS A 245 30.85 15.13 -14.86
C LYS A 245 30.92 13.71 -15.41
N VAL A 246 30.45 12.76 -14.62
CA VAL A 246 30.45 11.32 -14.91
C VAL A 246 29.07 10.76 -14.58
N SER A 247 28.69 9.64 -15.19
CA SER A 247 27.52 8.85 -14.80
C SER A 247 27.91 7.39 -14.63
N LEU A 248 27.43 6.75 -13.55
CA LEU A 248 27.65 5.34 -13.22
C LEU A 248 26.32 4.65 -12.95
N GLN A 249 26.17 3.38 -13.30
CA GLN A 249 25.06 2.56 -12.81
C GLN A 249 25.34 2.12 -11.37
N GLU A 250 24.34 1.96 -10.51
CA GLU A 250 24.62 1.59 -9.12
C GLU A 250 25.16 0.16 -8.95
N ASN A 251 24.72 -0.76 -9.81
CA ASN A 251 25.26 -2.11 -9.89
C ASN A 251 26.69 -2.21 -10.46
N THR A 252 27.40 -1.08 -10.60
CA THR A 252 28.80 -1.03 -11.03
C THR A 252 29.69 -1.78 -10.03
N ALA A 253 30.48 -2.73 -10.52
CA ALA A 253 31.36 -3.53 -9.67
C ALA A 253 32.47 -2.70 -9.01
N LYS A 254 32.87 -3.10 -7.79
CA LYS A 254 34.02 -2.55 -7.07
C LYS A 254 35.31 -2.67 -7.89
N ASN A 255 36.23 -1.74 -7.64
CA ASN A 255 37.46 -1.47 -8.39
C ASN A 255 37.22 -1.04 -9.86
N THR A 256 36.02 -0.55 -10.21
CA THR A 256 35.79 0.08 -11.52
C THR A 256 36.41 1.47 -11.56
N PHE A 257 37.16 1.76 -12.63
CA PHE A 257 37.67 3.09 -12.94
C PHE A 257 36.52 4.06 -13.28
N VAL A 258 36.45 5.19 -12.58
CA VAL A 258 35.39 6.19 -12.74
C VAL A 258 35.84 7.33 -13.66
N VAL A 259 36.97 7.95 -13.35
CA VAL A 259 37.53 9.08 -14.10
C VAL A 259 38.98 9.30 -13.73
N LYS A 260 39.76 9.87 -14.66
CA LYS A 260 41.09 10.42 -14.41
C LYS A 260 41.01 11.93 -14.40
N ILE A 261 41.55 12.54 -13.35
CA ILE A 261 41.71 13.98 -13.22
C ILE A 261 43.19 14.30 -13.42
N ALA A 262 43.47 15.41 -14.09
CA ALA A 262 44.81 15.91 -14.32
C ALA A 262 44.91 17.39 -13.91
N ALA A 263 46.05 17.71 -13.31
CA ALA A 263 46.53 19.06 -13.05
C ALA A 263 48.02 19.13 -13.39
N THR A 264 48.49 20.32 -13.74
CA THR A 264 49.88 20.61 -14.09
C THR A 264 50.35 21.82 -13.30
N ASP A 265 51.53 21.71 -12.71
CA ASP A 265 52.29 22.85 -12.21
C ASP A 265 53.38 23.26 -13.22
N ALA A 266 53.99 24.44 -13.02
CA ALA A 266 55.08 24.98 -13.83
C ALA A 266 56.46 24.85 -13.16
N ASP A 267 56.49 24.77 -11.83
CA ASP A 267 57.71 24.87 -11.02
C ASP A 267 58.58 23.58 -11.06
N GLU A 268 59.82 23.62 -10.57
CA GLU A 268 60.81 22.54 -10.74
C GLU A 268 60.84 21.53 -9.59
N GLY A 269 60.93 20.24 -9.94
CA GLY A 269 61.14 19.17 -8.97
C GLY A 269 59.96 19.06 -7.98
N PRO A 270 60.19 19.15 -6.66
CA PRO A 270 59.11 18.97 -5.66
C PRO A 270 58.06 20.08 -5.74
N ASN A 271 58.43 21.30 -6.16
CA ASN A 271 57.48 22.39 -6.38
C ASN A 271 56.55 22.05 -7.55
N GLY A 272 57.07 21.34 -8.57
CA GLY A 272 56.27 20.79 -9.67
C GLY A 272 55.54 19.46 -9.41
N GLU A 273 55.76 18.80 -8.26
CA GLU A 273 55.22 17.46 -7.97
C GLU A 273 53.82 17.50 -7.34
N VAL A 274 52.80 17.45 -8.19
CA VAL A 274 51.38 17.44 -7.76
C VAL A 274 50.94 16.11 -7.15
N GLU A 275 50.34 16.15 -5.96
CA GLU A 275 49.54 15.06 -5.38
C GLU A 275 48.04 15.39 -5.34
N PHE A 276 47.20 14.38 -5.59
CA PHE A 276 45.75 14.50 -5.63
C PHE A 276 45.07 13.94 -4.37
N SER A 277 44.08 14.68 -3.85
CA SER A 277 43.31 14.26 -2.68
C SER A 277 41.85 14.71 -2.74
N PHE A 278 40.98 14.06 -1.96
CA PHE A 278 39.63 14.60 -1.72
C PHE A 278 39.73 15.80 -0.77
N GLY A 279 38.99 16.87 -1.05
CA GLY A 279 39.01 18.09 -0.26
C GLY A 279 38.64 17.83 1.21
N SER A 280 39.25 18.58 2.14
CA SER A 280 39.22 18.36 3.60
C SER A 280 37.84 18.35 4.28
N ARG A 281 36.77 18.71 3.55
CA ARG A 281 35.37 18.73 4.01
C ARG A 281 34.52 17.63 3.35
N THR A 282 35.15 16.69 2.65
CA THR A 282 34.49 15.54 2.02
C THR A 282 33.98 14.59 3.11
N PRO A 283 32.68 14.22 3.11
CA PRO A 283 32.11 13.37 4.17
C PRO A 283 32.56 11.91 4.04
N ASP A 284 32.59 11.18 5.16
CA ASP A 284 33.01 9.76 5.21
C ASP A 284 32.18 8.84 4.29
N SER A 285 30.94 9.23 3.96
CA SER A 285 30.08 8.55 2.99
C SER A 285 30.64 8.57 1.56
N VAL A 286 31.47 9.56 1.21
CA VAL A 286 32.20 9.60 -0.06
C VAL A 286 33.50 8.81 0.06
N LEU A 287 34.24 8.94 1.16
CA LEU A 287 35.53 8.28 1.40
C LEU A 287 35.43 6.74 1.58
N SER A 288 34.23 6.24 1.88
CA SER A 288 33.89 4.82 1.90
C SER A 288 33.45 4.27 0.55
N VAL A 289 32.97 5.13 -0.37
CA VAL A 289 32.46 4.74 -1.69
C VAL A 289 33.52 4.92 -2.79
N PHE A 290 34.32 5.97 -2.75
CA PHE A 290 35.34 6.28 -3.76
C PHE A 290 36.74 6.37 -3.17
N GLU A 291 37.74 6.06 -3.98
CA GLU A 291 39.16 6.32 -3.69
C GLU A 291 39.85 7.01 -4.87
N ILE A 292 40.86 7.82 -4.57
CA ILE A 292 41.69 8.54 -5.54
C ILE A 292 43.14 8.11 -5.36
N ASN A 293 43.82 7.79 -6.47
CA ASN A 293 45.25 7.55 -6.46
C ASN A 293 45.99 8.91 -6.42
N PRO A 294 46.79 9.20 -5.38
CA PRO A 294 47.39 10.52 -5.20
C PRO A 294 48.44 10.86 -6.26
N LEU A 295 49.04 9.86 -6.92
CA LEU A 295 50.10 10.05 -7.92
C LEU A 295 49.56 10.05 -9.37
N THR A 296 48.42 9.41 -9.63
CA THR A 296 47.88 9.30 -11.00
C THR A 296 46.61 10.10 -11.24
N GLY A 297 45.96 10.63 -10.20
CA GLY A 297 44.69 11.36 -10.30
C GLY A 297 43.51 10.47 -10.71
N GLU A 298 43.67 9.14 -10.67
CA GLU A 298 42.66 8.17 -11.10
C GLU A 298 41.74 7.78 -9.95
N ILE A 299 40.44 7.92 -10.18
CA ILE A 299 39.39 7.67 -9.19
C ILE A 299 38.73 6.33 -9.47
N HIS A 300 38.63 5.49 -8.46
CA HIS A 300 38.06 4.15 -8.53
C HIS A 300 36.90 3.99 -7.54
N LEU A 301 35.95 3.13 -7.89
CA LEU A 301 34.85 2.74 -7.02
C LEU A 301 35.33 1.70 -6.00
N LYS A 302 35.14 1.99 -4.72
CA LYS A 302 35.60 1.20 -3.57
C LYS A 302 34.46 0.52 -2.80
N GLY A 303 33.38 1.27 -2.59
CA GLY A 303 32.14 0.79 -1.98
C GLY A 303 31.15 0.27 -3.02
N ASP A 304 29.99 -0.15 -2.55
CA ASP A 304 28.81 -0.34 -3.41
C ASP A 304 28.12 1.03 -3.62
N LEU A 305 27.39 1.18 -4.72
CA LEU A 305 26.53 2.33 -4.99
C LEU A 305 25.07 1.96 -4.72
N ASP A 306 24.24 2.99 -4.50
CA ASP A 306 22.88 2.90 -3.96
C ASP A 306 22.17 4.23 -4.31
N TYR A 307 21.30 4.22 -5.33
CA TYR A 307 20.66 5.39 -5.90
C TYR A 307 19.60 5.98 -4.95
N GLU A 308 18.81 5.11 -4.31
CA GLU A 308 17.77 5.43 -3.33
C GLU A 308 18.32 6.25 -2.17
N LYS A 309 19.56 5.95 -1.75
CA LYS A 309 20.32 6.69 -0.74
C LYS A 309 21.06 7.90 -1.28
N ALA A 310 21.62 7.83 -2.50
CA ALA A 310 22.54 8.85 -3.02
C ALA A 310 22.62 8.96 -4.56
N SER A 311 21.51 9.33 -5.21
CA SER A 311 21.42 9.58 -6.66
C SER A 311 22.45 10.54 -7.29
N SER A 312 23.19 11.35 -6.53
CA SER A 312 24.39 12.03 -7.03
C SER A 312 25.40 12.39 -5.94
N TYR A 313 26.69 12.29 -6.28
CA TYR A 313 27.80 12.75 -5.45
C TYR A 313 28.44 14.01 -6.05
N LYS A 314 28.75 14.98 -5.19
CA LYS A 314 29.44 16.23 -5.54
C LYS A 314 30.68 16.35 -4.68
N ILE A 315 31.82 16.08 -5.29
CA ILE A 315 33.11 15.91 -4.64
C ILE A 315 34.00 17.10 -5.01
N GLU A 316 34.59 17.74 -4.01
CA GLU A 316 35.63 18.75 -4.18
C GLU A 316 36.99 18.03 -4.11
N ILE A 317 37.85 18.26 -5.09
CA ILE A 317 39.10 17.52 -5.27
C ILE A 317 40.25 18.51 -5.33
N THR A 318 41.23 18.28 -4.46
CA THR A 318 42.40 19.13 -4.28
C THR A 318 43.58 18.55 -5.05
N ALA A 319 44.29 19.43 -5.75
CA ALA A 319 45.64 19.20 -6.23
C ALA A 319 46.58 20.10 -5.41
N ARG A 320 47.66 19.54 -4.88
CA ARG A 320 48.64 20.23 -4.03
C ARG A 320 50.05 19.84 -4.45
N ASP A 321 50.98 20.77 -4.48
CA ASP A 321 52.40 20.51 -4.74
C ASP A 321 53.13 19.91 -3.51
N LYS A 322 54.46 19.77 -3.58
CA LYS A 322 55.34 19.43 -2.44
C LYS A 322 56.31 20.57 -2.13
N GLY A 323 55.95 21.79 -2.50
CA GLY A 323 56.74 22.98 -2.29
C GLY A 323 56.71 23.47 -0.85
N VAL A 324 57.47 24.53 -0.59
CA VAL A 324 57.51 25.19 0.73
C VAL A 324 57.51 26.71 0.52
N PRO A 325 56.37 27.40 0.72
CA PRO A 325 55.08 26.88 1.20
C PRO A 325 54.36 26.00 0.17
N GLU A 326 53.63 24.99 0.64
CA GLU A 326 52.74 24.18 -0.19
C GLU A 326 51.60 25.04 -0.77
N MET A 327 51.34 24.96 -2.08
CA MET A 327 50.22 25.63 -2.74
C MET A 327 49.21 24.62 -3.27
N GLU A 328 47.93 25.01 -3.34
CA GLU A 328 46.84 24.09 -3.70
C GLU A 328 45.76 24.76 -4.55
N SER A 329 45.06 23.94 -5.34
CA SER A 329 43.86 24.33 -6.07
C SER A 329 42.76 23.28 -5.94
N HIS A 330 41.55 23.61 -6.39
CA HIS A 330 40.38 22.73 -6.29
C HIS A 330 39.60 22.65 -7.62
N CYS A 331 39.19 21.44 -8.00
CA CYS A 331 38.16 21.20 -9.01
C CYS A 331 36.95 20.47 -8.43
N ARG A 332 35.86 20.41 -9.20
CA ARG A 332 34.61 19.76 -8.79
C ARG A 332 34.31 18.55 -9.66
N LEU A 333 34.06 17.42 -9.04
CA LEU A 333 33.56 16.21 -9.69
C LEU A 333 32.10 15.98 -9.31
N GLN A 334 31.22 15.93 -10.31
CA GLN A 334 29.84 15.46 -10.15
C GLN A 334 29.70 14.06 -10.75
N ILE A 335 29.31 13.10 -9.90
CA ILE A 335 28.98 11.73 -10.31
C ILE A 335 27.47 11.59 -10.15
N ASP A 336 26.75 11.48 -11.27
CA ASP A 336 25.31 11.16 -11.24
C ASP A 336 25.16 9.64 -11.25
N ILE A 337 24.39 9.09 -10.31
CA ILE A 337 24.09 7.66 -10.29
C ILE A 337 22.88 7.40 -11.19
N VAL A 338 22.91 6.29 -11.89
CA VAL A 338 21.85 5.83 -12.80
C VAL A 338 21.17 4.62 -12.20
N ASP A 339 19.96 4.87 -11.72
CA ASP A 339 18.90 3.93 -11.35
C ASP A 339 18.86 2.67 -12.23
N VAL A 340 18.95 1.52 -11.58
CA VAL A 340 18.78 0.17 -12.13
C VAL A 340 17.67 -0.53 -11.34
N ASN A 341 16.70 -1.13 -12.04
CA ASN A 341 15.52 -1.76 -11.44
C ASN A 341 15.86 -2.99 -10.57
N ASP A 342 16.27 -2.78 -9.31
CA ASP A 342 16.70 -3.83 -8.39
C ASP A 342 15.79 -3.99 -7.16
N ASN A 343 14.96 -3.00 -6.82
CA ASN A 343 13.91 -3.15 -5.82
C ASN A 343 12.66 -3.81 -6.40
N THR A 344 11.87 -4.45 -5.55
CA THR A 344 10.60 -5.07 -5.94
C THR A 344 9.42 -4.26 -5.41
N PRO A 345 8.34 -4.06 -6.19
CA PRO A 345 7.20 -3.25 -5.77
C PRO A 345 6.53 -3.78 -4.49
N GLU A 346 6.28 -2.91 -3.52
CA GLU A 346 5.56 -3.24 -2.28
C GLU A 346 4.05 -2.93 -2.40
N ILE A 347 3.21 -3.86 -1.91
CA ILE A 347 1.77 -3.64 -1.72
C ILE A 347 1.50 -3.33 -0.25
N VAL A 348 1.28 -2.04 0.05
CA VAL A 348 0.99 -1.54 1.40
C VAL A 348 -0.53 -1.44 1.60
N LEU A 349 -1.03 -2.04 2.67
CA LEU A 349 -2.41 -1.84 3.15
C LEU A 349 -2.50 -0.47 3.84
N THR A 350 -3.36 0.40 3.32
CA THR A 350 -3.69 1.72 3.93
C THR A 350 -4.96 1.69 4.76
N SER A 351 -5.76 0.62 4.65
CA SER A 351 -6.74 0.22 5.65
C SER A 351 -6.60 -1.28 5.91
N GLU A 352 -7.02 -1.74 7.08
CA GLU A 352 -7.33 -3.16 7.29
C GLU A 352 -8.52 -3.57 6.40
N PRO A 353 -8.63 -4.85 5.98
CA PRO A 353 -9.78 -5.34 5.25
C PRO A 353 -11.01 -5.40 6.16
N GLN A 354 -12.11 -4.78 5.73
CA GLN A 354 -13.38 -4.85 6.45
C GLN A 354 -14.16 -6.11 6.06
N PRO A 355 -14.86 -6.77 7.00
CA PRO A 355 -15.77 -7.86 6.67
C PRO A 355 -16.90 -7.39 5.75
N VAL A 356 -17.25 -8.20 4.75
CA VAL A 356 -18.14 -7.81 3.65
C VAL A 356 -19.41 -8.65 3.70
N ARG A 357 -20.59 -8.05 3.68
CA ARG A 357 -21.85 -8.81 3.58
C ARG A 357 -21.96 -9.51 2.22
N GLU A 358 -22.61 -10.67 2.14
CA GLU A 358 -22.83 -11.29 0.82
C GLU A 358 -23.80 -10.52 -0.08
N ASP A 359 -24.78 -9.83 0.53
CA ASP A 359 -25.68 -8.89 -0.16
C ASP A 359 -24.98 -7.60 -0.66
N ALA A 360 -23.67 -7.46 -0.47
CA ALA A 360 -22.93 -6.25 -0.81
C ALA A 360 -22.86 -6.00 -2.33
N ALA A 361 -23.60 -4.98 -2.77
CA ALA A 361 -23.63 -4.54 -4.16
C ALA A 361 -22.24 -4.37 -4.80
N SER A 362 -22.13 -4.74 -6.08
CA SER A 362 -20.89 -4.74 -6.84
C SER A 362 -20.23 -3.36 -6.86
N GLY A 363 -19.02 -3.25 -6.31
CA GLY A 363 -18.27 -2.02 -6.15
C GLY A 363 -18.13 -1.54 -4.71
N THR A 364 -18.67 -2.28 -3.73
CA THR A 364 -18.44 -2.08 -2.29
C THR A 364 -16.95 -2.21 -1.98
N VAL A 365 -16.41 -1.29 -1.18
CA VAL A 365 -14.97 -1.21 -0.85
C VAL A 365 -14.65 -2.16 0.32
N VAL A 366 -13.61 -2.97 0.14
CA VAL A 366 -13.16 -3.98 1.10
C VAL A 366 -11.90 -3.50 1.85
N ALA A 367 -10.93 -2.98 1.10
CA ALA A 367 -9.65 -2.50 1.61
C ALA A 367 -9.08 -1.39 0.72
N LEU A 368 -8.31 -0.47 1.30
CA LEU A 368 -7.54 0.54 0.58
C LEU A 368 -6.06 0.15 0.52
N LEU A 369 -5.49 0.24 -0.68
CA LEU A 369 -4.16 -0.26 -1.03
C LEU A 369 -3.32 0.85 -1.66
N ASN A 370 -2.00 0.79 -1.45
CA ASN A 370 -1.03 1.68 -2.06
C ASN A 370 0.13 0.85 -2.63
N ALA A 371 0.41 1.02 -3.92
CA ALA A 371 1.54 0.37 -4.60
C ALA A 371 2.75 1.30 -4.58
N ARG A 372 3.82 0.85 -3.94
CA ARG A 372 5.07 1.60 -3.79
C ARG A 372 6.21 0.85 -4.45
N ASP A 373 7.23 1.59 -4.84
CA ASP A 373 8.52 1.06 -5.23
C ASP A 373 9.59 2.05 -4.79
N ALA A 374 10.84 1.62 -4.68
CA ALA A 374 11.93 2.47 -4.24
C ALA A 374 12.64 3.19 -5.39
N ASP A 375 12.76 2.52 -6.54
CA ASP A 375 13.39 2.99 -7.79
C ASP A 375 12.76 4.29 -8.35
N SER A 376 13.20 4.75 -9.53
CA SER A 376 12.71 5.98 -10.16
C SER A 376 12.21 5.83 -11.61
N GLY A 377 11.58 6.88 -12.12
CA GLY A 377 11.18 7.01 -13.53
C GLY A 377 10.16 5.97 -14.00
N ASN A 378 10.63 5.00 -14.79
CA ASN A 378 9.82 3.86 -15.25
C ASN A 378 9.92 2.67 -14.31
N ASN A 379 11.02 2.53 -13.57
CA ASN A 379 11.30 1.38 -12.75
C ASN A 379 10.24 1.33 -11.63
N SER A 380 10.06 2.40 -10.85
CA SER A 380 8.99 2.49 -9.85
C SER A 380 7.54 2.63 -10.34
N LYS A 381 7.27 2.36 -11.63
CA LYS A 381 5.93 2.47 -12.22
C LYS A 381 5.11 1.18 -12.08
N VAL A 382 4.57 0.97 -10.90
CA VAL A 382 3.82 -0.25 -10.52
C VAL A 382 2.42 -0.34 -11.14
N THR A 383 2.12 -1.51 -11.72
CA THR A 383 0.78 -1.97 -12.11
C THR A 383 0.31 -3.10 -11.18
N LEU A 384 -0.84 -2.93 -10.53
CA LEU A 384 -1.46 -4.00 -9.74
C LEU A 384 -2.42 -4.86 -10.58
N ARG A 385 -2.49 -6.17 -10.27
CA ARG A 385 -3.37 -7.15 -10.92
C ARG A 385 -3.97 -8.14 -9.92
N VAL A 386 -5.22 -8.54 -10.14
CA VAL A 386 -5.91 -9.63 -9.43
C VAL A 386 -6.12 -10.79 -10.42
N PRO A 387 -6.04 -12.07 -9.99
CA PRO A 387 -6.35 -13.21 -10.84
C PRO A 387 -7.74 -13.13 -11.48
N LYS A 388 -7.83 -13.50 -12.77
CA LYS A 388 -9.10 -13.57 -13.50
C LYS A 388 -9.99 -14.65 -12.89
N GLY A 389 -11.26 -14.31 -12.62
CA GLY A 389 -12.23 -15.21 -11.97
C GLY A 389 -12.42 -14.96 -10.48
N SER A 390 -11.60 -14.09 -9.85
CA SER A 390 -11.92 -13.56 -8.52
C SER A 390 -13.22 -12.74 -8.56
N PRO A 391 -14.11 -12.82 -7.55
CA PRO A 391 -15.25 -11.92 -7.42
C PRO A 391 -14.84 -10.50 -7.01
N PHE A 392 -13.55 -10.23 -6.75
CA PHE A 392 -13.01 -8.91 -6.42
C PHE A 392 -12.18 -8.32 -7.57
N THR A 393 -12.24 -6.99 -7.72
CA THR A 393 -11.40 -6.22 -8.65
C THR A 393 -10.75 -5.03 -7.94
N LEU A 394 -9.70 -4.49 -8.54
CA LEU A 394 -9.13 -3.20 -8.14
C LEU A 394 -9.79 -2.07 -8.95
N LYS A 395 -10.12 -0.97 -8.26
CA LYS A 395 -10.42 0.33 -8.88
C LYS A 395 -9.30 1.32 -8.51
N PRO A 396 -8.65 1.98 -9.47
CA PRO A 396 -7.70 3.06 -9.16
C PRO A 396 -8.45 4.23 -8.53
N SER A 397 -7.80 4.92 -7.58
CA SER A 397 -8.36 6.08 -6.87
C SER A 397 -7.59 7.35 -7.23
N PHE A 398 -6.49 7.63 -6.54
CA PHE A 398 -5.62 8.78 -6.81
C PHE A 398 -4.14 8.39 -6.65
N SER A 399 -3.29 8.75 -7.62
CA SER A 399 -1.92 8.24 -7.72
C SER A 399 -1.90 6.70 -7.66
N ASN A 400 -0.85 6.08 -7.11
CA ASN A 400 -0.73 4.63 -6.94
C ASN A 400 -1.65 4.03 -5.85
N ASN A 401 -2.72 4.72 -5.43
CA ASN A 401 -3.68 4.19 -4.47
C ASN A 401 -4.86 3.51 -5.19
N TYR A 402 -5.22 2.32 -4.75
CA TYR A 402 -6.27 1.47 -5.31
C TYR A 402 -7.27 1.06 -4.22
N ALA A 403 -8.55 0.98 -4.56
CA ALA A 403 -9.55 0.34 -3.73
C ALA A 403 -9.74 -1.11 -4.20
N LEU A 404 -9.63 -2.08 -3.30
CA LEU A 404 -10.13 -3.43 -3.52
C LEU A 404 -11.65 -3.39 -3.35
N VAL A 405 -12.40 -3.83 -4.37
CA VAL A 405 -13.86 -3.77 -4.37
C VAL A 405 -14.49 -5.07 -4.86
N THR A 406 -15.74 -5.32 -4.43
CA THR A 406 -16.58 -6.40 -4.98
C THR A 406 -16.86 -6.16 -6.48
N SER A 407 -17.09 -7.23 -7.24
CA SER A 407 -17.38 -7.16 -8.68
C SER A 407 -18.31 -8.26 -9.19
N GLY A 408 -18.25 -9.46 -8.60
CA GLY A 408 -19.31 -10.48 -8.69
C GLY A 408 -20.30 -10.39 -7.53
N PRO A 409 -21.32 -11.28 -7.49
CA PRO A 409 -22.03 -11.60 -6.26
C PRO A 409 -21.08 -12.29 -5.26
N LEU A 410 -21.49 -12.33 -4.00
CA LEU A 410 -20.86 -13.08 -2.92
C LEU A 410 -21.92 -14.03 -2.31
N ASP A 411 -21.46 -15.05 -1.61
CA ASP A 411 -22.22 -16.20 -1.09
C ASP A 411 -21.34 -16.86 -0.02
N ARG A 412 -21.77 -16.84 1.24
CA ARG A 412 -21.02 -17.30 2.42
C ARG A 412 -21.16 -18.81 2.63
N GLU A 413 -22.31 -19.38 2.29
CA GLU A 413 -22.59 -20.83 2.37
C GLU A 413 -21.66 -21.61 1.42
N SER A 414 -21.36 -21.04 0.26
CA SER A 414 -20.33 -21.50 -0.67
C SER A 414 -18.91 -21.15 -0.20
N PHE A 415 -18.66 -19.89 0.18
CA PHE A 415 -17.31 -19.39 0.50
C PHE A 415 -17.31 -18.32 1.62
N PRO A 416 -17.13 -18.69 2.89
CA PRO A 416 -17.17 -17.74 4.03
C PRO A 416 -15.93 -16.84 4.14
N GLU A 417 -14.82 -17.19 3.49
CA GLU A 417 -13.59 -16.40 3.46
C GLU A 417 -12.90 -16.50 2.10
N TYR A 418 -12.47 -15.36 1.55
CA TYR A 418 -11.71 -15.28 0.30
C TYR A 418 -10.27 -14.80 0.55
N ASN A 419 -9.30 -15.61 0.13
CA ASN A 419 -7.88 -15.25 0.14
C ASN A 419 -7.50 -14.58 -1.19
N VAL A 420 -7.65 -13.25 -1.25
CA VAL A 420 -7.44 -12.47 -2.48
C VAL A 420 -5.95 -12.22 -2.70
N GLU A 421 -5.34 -12.97 -3.63
CA GLU A 421 -3.99 -12.67 -4.11
C GLU A 421 -4.00 -11.45 -5.03
N ILE A 422 -3.13 -10.48 -4.75
CA ILE A 422 -2.82 -9.34 -5.60
C ILE A 422 -1.35 -9.45 -6.00
N THR A 423 -1.09 -9.37 -7.30
CA THR A 423 0.27 -9.27 -7.85
C THR A 423 0.57 -7.81 -8.20
N ALA A 424 1.71 -7.31 -7.73
CA ALA A 424 2.30 -6.08 -8.23
C ALA A 424 3.35 -6.42 -9.29
N THR A 425 3.48 -5.59 -10.31
CA THR A 425 4.55 -5.70 -11.31
C THR A 425 4.96 -4.29 -11.70
N ASP A 426 6.25 -4.03 -11.75
CA ASP A 426 6.80 -2.74 -12.13
C ASP A 426 6.68 -2.47 -13.66
N SER A 427 7.39 -1.45 -14.17
CA SER A 427 7.59 -1.26 -15.62
C SER A 427 9.07 -1.32 -16.02
N GLY A 428 9.86 -2.09 -15.27
CA GLY A 428 11.30 -2.30 -15.44
C GLY A 428 11.68 -3.12 -16.67
N THR A 429 12.98 -3.34 -16.86
CA THR A 429 13.52 -4.24 -17.89
C THR A 429 14.84 -4.87 -17.42
N PRO A 430 14.82 -6.13 -16.91
CA PRO A 430 13.65 -6.99 -16.74
C PRO A 430 12.67 -6.44 -15.68
N PRO A 431 11.36 -6.70 -15.80
CA PRO A 431 10.40 -6.29 -14.79
C PRO A 431 10.38 -7.27 -13.61
N LEU A 432 10.30 -6.72 -12.40
CA LEU A 432 10.16 -7.44 -11.13
C LEU A 432 8.69 -7.40 -10.65
N SER A 433 8.36 -8.32 -9.74
CA SER A 433 6.98 -8.52 -9.29
C SER A 433 6.91 -9.09 -7.89
N SER A 434 5.93 -8.64 -7.11
CA SER A 434 5.63 -9.15 -5.76
C SER A 434 4.18 -9.60 -5.64
N LYS A 435 3.86 -10.28 -4.53
CA LYS A 435 2.53 -10.79 -4.23
C LYS A 435 2.12 -10.49 -2.80
N LYS A 436 0.84 -10.12 -2.61
CA LYS A 436 0.20 -9.95 -1.32
C LYS A 436 -1.13 -10.69 -1.30
N ILE A 437 -1.37 -11.50 -0.27
CA ILE A 437 -2.67 -12.13 -0.03
C ILE A 437 -3.42 -11.29 1.01
N ILE A 438 -4.70 -11.04 0.77
CA ILE A 438 -5.60 -10.32 1.67
C ILE A 438 -6.75 -11.27 2.03
N PRO A 439 -6.92 -11.66 3.30
CA PRO A 439 -8.11 -12.38 3.74
C PRO A 439 -9.31 -11.43 3.76
N VAL A 440 -10.43 -11.89 3.21
CA VAL A 440 -11.71 -11.16 3.18
C VAL A 440 -12.78 -12.07 3.75
N ILE A 441 -13.23 -11.77 4.97
CA ILE A 441 -14.28 -12.51 5.67
C ILE A 441 -15.64 -12.04 5.16
N ILE A 442 -16.51 -12.97 4.79
CA ILE A 442 -17.89 -12.69 4.40
C ILE A 442 -18.77 -12.71 5.65
N THR A 443 -19.66 -11.71 5.79
CA THR A 443 -20.62 -11.62 6.90
C THR A 443 -22.02 -11.99 6.46
N ASP A 444 -22.63 -12.79 7.32
CA ASP A 444 -23.90 -13.49 7.14
C ASP A 444 -25.11 -12.57 6.96
N VAL A 445 -26.01 -12.97 6.08
CA VAL A 445 -27.27 -12.31 5.73
C VAL A 445 -28.38 -13.34 5.74
N ASN A 446 -29.51 -13.04 6.38
CA ASN A 446 -30.60 -13.99 6.55
C ASN A 446 -31.39 -14.20 5.23
N ASP A 447 -30.84 -14.99 4.31
CA ASP A 447 -31.38 -15.21 2.96
C ASP A 447 -31.85 -16.65 2.69
N ASN A 448 -31.40 -17.63 3.49
CA ASN A 448 -31.96 -18.98 3.51
C ASN A 448 -33.09 -19.09 4.55
N PRO A 449 -34.25 -19.70 4.21
CA PRO A 449 -35.28 -20.02 5.19
C PRO A 449 -35.05 -21.39 5.83
N PRO A 450 -35.45 -21.61 7.11
CA PRO A 450 -35.32 -22.91 7.76
C PRO A 450 -36.01 -24.03 6.98
N VAL A 451 -35.30 -25.08 6.57
CA VAL A 451 -35.84 -26.16 5.73
C VAL A 451 -36.17 -27.41 6.56
N PHE A 452 -37.44 -27.79 6.63
CA PHE A 452 -37.85 -29.06 7.25
C PHE A 452 -37.31 -30.28 6.50
N THR A 453 -36.88 -31.29 7.27
CA THR A 453 -36.43 -32.60 6.75
C THR A 453 -37.50 -33.35 5.94
N GLN A 454 -38.79 -33.11 6.22
CA GLN A 454 -39.92 -33.59 5.40
C GLN A 454 -41.00 -32.51 5.29
N ARG A 455 -41.70 -32.44 4.14
CA ARG A 455 -42.84 -31.52 3.93
C ARG A 455 -44.11 -31.98 4.65
N ASN A 456 -44.26 -33.29 4.79
CA ASN A 456 -45.41 -33.95 5.40
C ASN A 456 -44.90 -35.07 6.31
N TYR A 457 -45.32 -35.06 7.58
CA TYR A 457 -45.03 -36.11 8.55
C TYR A 457 -46.33 -36.86 8.86
N ASN A 458 -46.29 -38.19 8.89
CA ASN A 458 -47.43 -39.03 9.26
C ASN A 458 -47.17 -39.67 10.63
N VAL A 459 -48.02 -39.36 11.61
CA VAL A 459 -47.90 -39.79 13.00
C VAL A 459 -49.08 -40.71 13.32
N TYR A 460 -48.79 -41.86 13.92
CA TYR A 460 -49.81 -42.83 14.34
C TYR A 460 -49.82 -42.93 15.86
N LEU A 461 -50.96 -42.60 16.47
CA LEU A 461 -51.14 -42.50 17.91
C LEU A 461 -52.26 -43.43 18.34
N LYS A 462 -52.05 -44.28 19.34
CA LYS A 462 -53.16 -45.02 19.97
C LYS A 462 -54.03 -44.04 20.77
N GLU A 463 -55.34 -44.21 20.67
CA GLU A 463 -56.27 -43.48 21.53
C GLU A 463 -56.11 -43.82 23.01
N ASN A 464 -56.85 -43.15 23.89
CA ASN A 464 -56.76 -43.28 25.35
C ASN A 464 -55.33 -43.06 25.92
N GLY A 465 -54.42 -42.53 25.11
CA GLY A 465 -53.04 -42.23 25.46
C GLY A 465 -52.93 -41.18 26.56
N VAL A 466 -51.92 -41.34 27.43
CA VAL A 466 -51.68 -40.46 28.58
C VAL A 466 -51.36 -39.03 28.10
N PRO A 467 -52.06 -37.99 28.60
CA PRO A 467 -51.74 -36.59 28.31
C PRO A 467 -50.31 -36.22 28.72
N GLY A 468 -49.66 -35.35 27.95
CA GLY A 468 -48.24 -34.98 28.14
C GLY A 468 -47.25 -35.95 27.48
N SER A 469 -47.73 -36.97 26.76
CA SER A 469 -46.89 -37.88 25.98
C SER A 469 -46.35 -37.22 24.71
N ILE A 470 -45.12 -37.54 24.32
CA ILE A 470 -44.55 -37.10 23.03
C ILE A 470 -45.24 -37.86 21.89
N LEU A 471 -45.68 -37.11 20.87
CA LEU A 471 -46.31 -37.63 19.66
C LEU A 471 -45.26 -37.89 18.57
N TYR A 472 -44.42 -36.90 18.32
CA TYR A 472 -43.37 -36.92 17.30
C TYR A 472 -42.35 -35.81 17.56
N SER A 473 -41.22 -35.82 16.85
CA SER A 473 -40.29 -34.70 16.78
C SER A 473 -40.07 -34.33 15.33
N VAL A 474 -40.28 -33.06 15.01
CA VAL A 474 -39.94 -32.50 13.69
C VAL A 474 -38.59 -31.80 13.76
N SER A 475 -37.87 -31.79 12.64
CA SER A 475 -36.57 -31.12 12.53
C SER A 475 -36.50 -30.36 11.21
N ALA A 476 -36.07 -29.11 11.31
CA ALA A 476 -35.63 -28.26 10.23
C ALA A 476 -34.18 -27.84 10.44
N SER A 477 -33.48 -27.59 9.34
CA SER A 477 -32.10 -27.11 9.29
C SER A 477 -32.03 -25.83 8.48
N ASP A 478 -31.26 -24.88 8.97
CA ASP A 478 -30.89 -23.68 8.23
C ASP A 478 -29.46 -23.81 7.65
N LEU A 479 -29.11 -22.96 6.70
CA LEU A 479 -27.77 -22.89 6.09
C LEU A 479 -26.96 -21.67 6.56
N ASP A 480 -27.64 -20.61 7.00
CA ASP A 480 -27.08 -19.36 7.53
C ASP A 480 -26.26 -19.58 8.81
N PHE A 481 -25.75 -18.51 9.43
CA PHE A 481 -24.86 -18.58 10.61
C PHE A 481 -25.38 -17.84 11.85
N GLY A 482 -25.00 -18.33 13.02
CA GLY A 482 -25.27 -17.67 14.30
C GLY A 482 -26.76 -17.62 14.67
N GLU A 483 -27.31 -16.42 14.78
CA GLU A 483 -28.73 -16.21 15.12
C GLU A 483 -29.67 -16.33 13.90
N ASN A 484 -29.16 -16.12 12.69
CA ASN A 484 -29.91 -16.37 11.46
C ASN A 484 -30.14 -17.90 11.30
N ALA A 485 -29.13 -18.71 11.59
CA ALA A 485 -29.23 -20.18 11.60
C ALA A 485 -30.24 -20.79 12.61
N LYS A 486 -30.79 -19.98 13.52
CA LYS A 486 -31.26 -20.42 14.84
C LYS A 486 -32.77 -20.69 14.86
N VAL A 487 -33.13 -21.82 14.28
CA VAL A 487 -34.51 -22.28 14.14
C VAL A 487 -35.25 -22.33 15.49
N SER A 488 -36.45 -21.74 15.49
CA SER A 488 -37.48 -21.86 16.52
C SER A 488 -38.75 -22.49 15.93
N TYR A 489 -39.40 -23.37 16.69
CA TYR A 489 -40.58 -24.12 16.24
C TYR A 489 -41.87 -23.59 16.85
N SER A 490 -42.95 -23.53 16.07
CA SER A 490 -44.28 -23.12 16.53
C SER A 490 -45.40 -23.85 15.78
N ILE A 491 -46.59 -23.91 16.38
CA ILE A 491 -47.80 -24.41 15.71
C ILE A 491 -48.60 -23.19 15.22
N LEU A 492 -49.00 -23.20 13.94
CA LEU A 492 -49.86 -22.16 13.38
C LEU A 492 -51.30 -22.33 13.86
N ASP A 493 -51.96 -21.24 14.26
CA ASP A 493 -53.34 -21.31 14.71
C ASP A 493 -54.24 -21.83 13.60
N SER A 494 -54.95 -22.89 13.94
CA SER A 494 -55.71 -23.73 13.03
C SER A 494 -56.77 -24.44 13.88
N LYS A 495 -57.90 -24.81 13.26
CA LYS A 495 -59.04 -25.36 13.99
C LYS A 495 -59.31 -26.81 13.62
N VAL A 496 -59.58 -27.62 14.65
CA VAL A 496 -60.05 -29.00 14.56
C VAL A 496 -61.33 -29.05 15.38
N GLN A 497 -62.45 -29.43 14.75
CA GLN A 497 -63.77 -29.46 15.40
C GLN A 497 -64.13 -28.13 16.09
N ASP A 498 -63.87 -27.00 15.39
CA ASP A 498 -64.03 -25.60 15.84
C ASP A 498 -63.16 -25.13 17.03
N VAL A 499 -62.43 -26.03 17.69
CA VAL A 499 -61.44 -25.77 18.74
C VAL A 499 -60.05 -25.52 18.12
N SER A 500 -59.23 -24.64 18.71
CA SER A 500 -57.85 -24.40 18.24
C SER A 500 -56.96 -25.63 18.51
N VAL A 501 -56.13 -25.99 17.54
CA VAL A 501 -55.15 -27.09 17.62
C VAL A 501 -54.23 -26.96 18.85
N SER A 502 -53.97 -25.72 19.31
CA SER A 502 -53.20 -25.40 20.52
C SER A 502 -53.75 -25.99 21.83
N SER A 503 -55.03 -26.41 21.90
CA SER A 503 -55.54 -27.15 23.07
C SER A 503 -55.24 -28.65 23.02
N TYR A 504 -55.07 -29.22 21.82
CA TYR A 504 -54.83 -30.65 21.64
C TYR A 504 -53.34 -31.00 21.71
N VAL A 505 -52.48 -30.10 21.24
CA VAL A 505 -51.04 -30.34 21.10
C VAL A 505 -50.21 -29.10 21.45
N TYR A 506 -49.04 -29.35 22.02
CA TYR A 506 -48.00 -28.36 22.32
C TYR A 506 -46.73 -28.72 21.55
N ILE A 507 -45.94 -27.73 21.11
CA ILE A 507 -44.60 -27.95 20.54
C ILE A 507 -43.56 -27.22 21.38
N ASN A 508 -42.43 -27.90 21.63
CA ASN A 508 -41.25 -27.29 22.21
C ASN A 508 -40.52 -26.46 21.14
N SER A 509 -40.35 -25.16 21.41
CA SER A 509 -39.75 -24.18 20.50
C SER A 509 -38.31 -24.48 20.11
N ASP A 510 -37.57 -25.21 20.94
CA ASP A 510 -36.11 -25.31 20.86
C ASP A 510 -35.65 -26.65 20.23
N ASN A 511 -36.52 -27.67 20.25
CA ASN A 511 -36.19 -29.02 19.77
C ASN A 511 -37.26 -29.69 18.89
N GLY A 512 -38.34 -28.97 18.54
CA GLY A 512 -39.37 -29.47 17.62
C GLY A 512 -40.18 -30.67 18.12
N SER A 513 -40.10 -31.03 19.40
CA SER A 513 -40.87 -32.13 19.99
C SER A 513 -42.32 -31.71 20.20
N ILE A 514 -43.25 -32.48 19.65
CA ILE A 514 -44.70 -32.27 19.73
C ILE A 514 -45.26 -33.20 20.81
N TYR A 515 -46.06 -32.65 21.73
CA TYR A 515 -46.66 -33.35 22.86
C TYR A 515 -48.18 -33.30 22.78
N SER A 516 -48.84 -34.35 23.27
CA SER A 516 -50.28 -34.36 23.52
C SER A 516 -50.62 -33.52 24.75
N MET A 517 -51.71 -32.75 24.68
CA MET A 517 -52.26 -32.02 25.84
C MET A 517 -53.53 -32.69 26.39
N HIS A 518 -54.16 -33.55 25.60
CA HIS A 518 -55.32 -34.36 25.96
C HIS A 518 -55.15 -35.80 25.50
N SER A 519 -55.90 -36.71 26.13
CA SER A 519 -56.14 -38.06 25.60
C SER A 519 -57.04 -37.95 24.38
N PHE A 520 -56.69 -38.66 23.31
CA PHE A 520 -57.49 -38.72 22.09
C PHE A 520 -58.45 -39.91 22.14
N ASP A 521 -59.51 -39.83 21.35
CA ASP A 521 -60.72 -40.64 21.37
C ASP A 521 -61.11 -40.86 19.91
N TYR A 522 -61.02 -42.09 19.44
CA TYR A 522 -61.12 -42.43 18.02
C TYR A 522 -62.55 -42.20 17.52
N GLU A 523 -63.57 -42.43 18.33
CA GLU A 523 -64.98 -42.27 17.97
C GLU A 523 -65.35 -40.82 17.71
N LYS A 524 -64.71 -39.89 18.45
CA LYS A 524 -64.85 -38.44 18.24
C LYS A 524 -63.90 -37.92 17.16
N LEU A 525 -62.65 -38.39 17.08
CA LEU A 525 -61.63 -37.83 16.18
C LEU A 525 -60.69 -38.92 15.64
N LYS A 526 -60.85 -39.27 14.36
CA LYS A 526 -60.05 -40.33 13.70
C LYS A 526 -58.77 -39.81 13.03
N VAL A 527 -58.76 -38.55 12.59
CA VAL A 527 -57.59 -37.90 11.97
C VAL A 527 -57.68 -36.39 12.14
N PHE A 528 -56.54 -35.73 12.35
CA PHE A 528 -56.40 -34.27 12.26
C PHE A 528 -55.04 -33.88 11.68
N GLN A 529 -54.92 -32.64 11.22
CA GLN A 529 -53.68 -32.08 10.67
C GLN A 529 -53.23 -30.85 11.47
N ILE A 530 -51.92 -30.76 11.70
CA ILE A 530 -51.26 -29.65 12.39
C ILE A 530 -50.33 -28.98 11.36
N GLN A 531 -50.36 -27.65 11.23
CA GLN A 531 -49.32 -26.93 10.51
C GLN A 531 -48.27 -26.45 11.51
N VAL A 532 -47.04 -26.93 11.34
CA VAL A 532 -45.89 -26.56 12.16
C VAL A 532 -45.00 -25.63 11.35
N GLN A 533 -44.66 -24.48 11.93
CA GLN A 533 -43.75 -23.50 11.36
C GLN A 533 -42.37 -23.62 12.03
N ALA A 534 -41.33 -23.67 11.19
CA ALA A 534 -39.95 -23.42 11.59
C ALA A 534 -39.59 -21.99 11.17
N LYS A 535 -39.05 -21.21 12.09
CA LYS A 535 -38.74 -19.78 11.91
C LYS A 535 -37.38 -19.46 12.52
N ASP A 536 -36.53 -18.76 11.79
CA ASP A 536 -35.23 -18.28 12.30
C ASP A 536 -35.37 -17.18 13.37
N GLN A 537 -34.23 -16.69 13.86
CA GLN A 537 -34.13 -15.49 14.72
C GLN A 537 -33.52 -14.29 13.96
N GLY A 538 -33.64 -14.31 12.63
CA GLY A 538 -33.15 -13.30 11.71
C GLY A 538 -33.93 -11.99 11.69
N SER A 539 -33.43 -11.04 10.88
CA SER A 539 -34.03 -9.72 10.69
C SER A 539 -33.79 -9.17 9.26
N PRO A 540 -34.75 -9.29 8.33
CA PRO A 540 -36.08 -9.91 8.50
C PRO A 540 -35.97 -11.40 8.81
N SER A 541 -36.92 -11.94 9.57
CA SER A 541 -36.95 -13.38 9.85
C SER A 541 -37.79 -14.14 8.83
N LEU A 542 -37.21 -15.21 8.29
CA LEU A 542 -37.81 -16.13 7.33
C LEU A 542 -38.42 -17.34 8.05
N SER A 543 -39.22 -18.10 7.32
CA SER A 543 -39.86 -19.31 7.86
C SER A 543 -40.27 -20.28 6.76
N SER A 544 -40.41 -21.55 7.13
CA SER A 544 -41.13 -22.55 6.33
C SER A 544 -42.14 -23.30 7.19
N ASN A 545 -43.08 -23.97 6.52
CA ASN A 545 -44.15 -24.73 7.15
C ASN A 545 -44.13 -26.19 6.69
N ALA A 546 -44.32 -27.12 7.61
CA ALA A 546 -44.59 -28.53 7.34
C ALA A 546 -45.96 -28.95 7.90
N THR A 547 -46.58 -29.96 7.31
CA THR A 547 -47.86 -30.50 7.78
C THR A 547 -47.67 -31.83 8.49
N VAL A 548 -48.12 -31.93 9.73
CA VAL A 548 -48.12 -33.17 10.52
C VAL A 548 -49.55 -33.74 10.51
N HIS A 549 -49.72 -34.88 9.86
CA HIS A 549 -50.98 -35.64 9.86
C HIS A 549 -50.97 -36.60 11.03
N VAL A 550 -51.88 -36.42 11.98
CA VAL A 550 -52.04 -37.28 13.15
C VAL A 550 -53.22 -38.21 12.92
N PHE A 551 -52.91 -39.49 12.74
CA PHE A 551 -53.85 -40.59 12.62
C PHE A 551 -54.03 -41.24 14.00
N ILE A 552 -55.27 -41.29 14.47
CA ILE A 552 -55.60 -41.94 15.74
C ILE A 552 -55.96 -43.40 15.44
N LEU A 553 -55.39 -44.32 16.23
CA LEU A 553 -55.55 -45.76 16.13
C LEU A 553 -56.50 -46.25 17.22
N ASP A 554 -57.63 -46.76 16.74
CA ASP A 554 -58.62 -47.65 17.33
C ASP A 554 -58.06 -48.65 18.37
N GLN A 555 -58.71 -48.74 19.52
CA GLN A 555 -58.50 -49.75 20.55
C GLN A 555 -59.86 -50.33 21.00
N ASN A 556 -59.90 -51.59 21.45
CA ASN A 556 -61.14 -52.27 21.83
C ASN A 556 -61.65 -51.81 23.22
N ASP A 557 -62.17 -50.60 23.26
CA ASP A 557 -62.49 -49.79 24.44
C ASP A 557 -64.00 -49.73 24.70
N ASN A 558 -64.83 -49.79 23.65
CA ASN A 558 -66.26 -49.98 23.77
C ASN A 558 -66.62 -51.48 23.76
N ALA A 559 -67.89 -51.80 24.01
CA ALA A 559 -68.37 -53.18 24.06
C ALA A 559 -69.72 -53.32 23.33
N PRO A 560 -70.00 -54.48 22.69
CA PRO A 560 -71.15 -54.61 21.77
C PRO A 560 -72.50 -54.24 22.37
N ALA A 561 -73.07 -53.11 21.96
CA ALA A 561 -74.30 -52.53 22.51
C ALA A 561 -75.56 -53.07 21.81
N VAL A 562 -76.49 -53.68 22.57
CA VAL A 562 -77.68 -54.34 22.02
C VAL A 562 -78.82 -53.35 21.76
N ILE A 563 -79.12 -53.08 20.49
CA ILE A 563 -80.20 -52.16 20.07
C ILE A 563 -81.57 -52.86 20.04
N TYR A 564 -81.60 -54.13 19.61
CA TYR A 564 -82.85 -54.89 19.47
C TYR A 564 -82.63 -56.36 19.88
N PRO A 565 -83.57 -56.99 20.62
CA PRO A 565 -84.88 -56.48 21.06
C PRO A 565 -84.79 -55.38 22.12
N SER A 566 -85.44 -54.24 21.86
CA SER A 566 -85.19 -52.97 22.57
C SER A 566 -85.61 -52.98 24.05
N SER A 567 -86.44 -53.93 24.47
CA SER A 567 -86.73 -54.17 25.89
C SER A 567 -85.52 -54.66 26.69
N ALA A 568 -84.53 -55.30 26.05
CA ALA A 568 -83.33 -55.79 26.73
C ALA A 568 -82.17 -54.77 26.78
N ALA A 569 -82.26 -53.65 26.06
CA ALA A 569 -81.26 -52.57 26.10
C ALA A 569 -81.13 -51.92 27.50
N MET A 570 -82.12 -52.11 28.38
CA MET A 570 -82.09 -51.69 29.79
C MET A 570 -81.97 -52.88 30.77
N GLY A 571 -81.36 -53.98 30.34
CA GLY A 571 -81.14 -55.18 31.19
C GLY A 571 -82.41 -55.95 31.57
N SER A 572 -83.55 -55.65 30.95
CA SER A 572 -84.82 -56.33 31.22
C SER A 572 -85.04 -57.55 30.32
N LEU A 573 -85.96 -58.43 30.73
CA LEU A 573 -86.32 -59.63 29.97
C LEU A 573 -87.08 -59.24 28.69
N SER A 574 -86.47 -59.47 27.52
CA SER A 574 -87.18 -59.27 26.25
C SER A 574 -88.13 -60.43 25.98
N HIS A 575 -89.44 -60.17 26.05
CA HIS A 575 -90.47 -61.16 25.74
C HIS A 575 -90.76 -61.20 24.23
N GLN A 576 -90.51 -62.35 23.62
CA GLN A 576 -90.85 -62.70 22.25
C GLN A 576 -92.00 -63.73 22.28
N ARG A 577 -92.87 -63.69 21.27
CA ARG A 577 -94.02 -64.61 21.15
C ARG A 577 -93.81 -65.54 19.97
N MET A 578 -94.08 -66.83 20.15
CA MET A 578 -93.91 -67.85 19.12
C MET A 578 -95.10 -68.82 19.14
N PRO A 579 -95.73 -69.16 18.00
CA PRO A 579 -96.82 -70.12 17.99
C PRO A 579 -96.29 -71.55 18.21
N ARG A 580 -96.98 -72.38 19.01
CA ARG A 580 -96.60 -73.81 19.17
C ARG A 580 -96.57 -74.58 17.85
N SER A 581 -97.31 -74.14 16.82
CA SER A 581 -97.31 -74.74 15.48
C SER A 581 -96.07 -74.42 14.63
N ALA A 582 -95.05 -73.75 15.18
CA ALA A 582 -93.80 -73.44 14.49
C ALA A 582 -93.00 -74.70 14.09
N LYS A 583 -92.64 -74.78 12.82
CA LYS A 583 -91.76 -75.83 12.26
C LYS A 583 -90.29 -75.50 12.51
N ALA A 584 -89.41 -76.49 12.41
CA ALA A 584 -87.96 -76.26 12.40
C ALA A 584 -87.56 -75.22 11.33
N GLY A 585 -86.57 -74.38 11.63
CA GLY A 585 -86.15 -73.24 10.80
C GLY A 585 -86.98 -71.96 10.96
N HIS A 586 -88.06 -71.95 11.76
CA HIS A 586 -88.84 -70.75 12.05
C HIS A 586 -88.00 -69.67 12.74
N LEU A 587 -88.04 -68.44 12.21
CA LEU A 587 -87.39 -67.26 12.79
C LEU A 587 -88.24 -66.72 13.93
N VAL A 588 -87.70 -66.75 15.14
CA VAL A 588 -88.39 -66.31 16.37
C VAL A 588 -88.17 -64.83 16.61
N THR A 589 -86.90 -64.42 16.53
CA THR A 589 -86.48 -63.02 16.62
C THR A 589 -85.09 -62.88 15.99
N LYS A 590 -84.59 -61.67 15.91
CA LYS A 590 -83.22 -61.36 15.52
C LYS A 590 -82.62 -60.49 16.61
N VAL A 591 -81.48 -60.87 17.16
CA VAL A 591 -80.69 -59.97 18.00
C VAL A 591 -79.87 -59.07 17.07
N THR A 592 -79.83 -57.77 17.35
CA THR A 592 -78.91 -56.86 16.68
C THR A 592 -78.20 -55.97 17.70
N ALA A 593 -76.89 -56.13 17.79
CA ALA A 593 -76.01 -55.17 18.42
C ALA A 593 -75.33 -54.26 17.37
N VAL A 594 -74.67 -53.22 17.86
CA VAL A 594 -73.63 -52.46 17.16
C VAL A 594 -72.43 -52.35 18.09
N ASP A 595 -71.26 -52.11 17.52
CA ASP A 595 -70.16 -51.52 18.29
C ASP A 595 -69.93 -50.06 17.88
N ALA A 596 -69.17 -49.33 18.70
CA ALA A 596 -68.75 -47.96 18.42
C ALA A 596 -67.43 -47.89 17.65
N ASP A 597 -66.54 -48.86 17.90
CA ASP A 597 -65.16 -48.95 17.43
C ASP A 597 -65.07 -49.22 15.91
N SER A 598 -63.96 -49.73 15.36
CA SER A 598 -63.88 -50.11 13.93
C SER A 598 -63.08 -51.38 13.63
N GLY A 599 -63.09 -51.81 12.37
CA GLY A 599 -62.35 -52.98 11.92
C GLY A 599 -62.76 -54.28 12.63
N HIS A 600 -61.81 -54.89 13.34
CA HIS A 600 -62.04 -56.12 14.12
C HIS A 600 -62.69 -55.83 15.49
N ASN A 601 -62.41 -54.65 16.08
CA ASN A 601 -63.03 -54.19 17.32
C ASN A 601 -64.56 -54.08 17.16
N ALA A 602 -65.03 -53.63 15.98
CA ALA A 602 -66.46 -53.62 15.65
C ALA A 602 -67.00 -54.91 14.98
N TRP A 603 -66.20 -55.99 14.88
CA TRP A 603 -66.63 -57.23 14.23
C TRP A 603 -67.44 -58.13 15.18
N ILE A 604 -68.71 -57.79 15.35
CA ILE A 604 -69.59 -58.52 16.26
C ILE A 604 -69.98 -59.92 15.76
N SER A 605 -69.96 -60.87 16.71
CA SER A 605 -70.34 -62.27 16.56
C SER A 605 -71.36 -62.67 17.64
N TYR A 606 -72.24 -63.62 17.33
CA TYR A 606 -73.38 -64.01 18.15
C TYR A 606 -73.31 -65.48 18.55
N ARG A 607 -73.36 -65.77 19.85
CA ARG A 607 -73.29 -67.12 20.41
C ARG A 607 -74.45 -67.39 21.36
N LEU A 608 -75.09 -68.55 21.25
CA LEU A 608 -75.99 -69.04 22.30
C LEU A 608 -75.12 -69.56 23.46
N ALA A 609 -75.17 -68.87 24.61
CA ALA A 609 -74.38 -69.22 25.79
C ALA A 609 -75.15 -70.19 26.70
N GLU A 610 -76.40 -69.87 27.02
CA GLU A 610 -77.31 -70.73 27.80
C GLU A 610 -78.70 -70.79 27.16
N ALA A 611 -79.42 -71.89 27.38
CA ALA A 611 -80.79 -72.07 26.94
C ALA A 611 -81.55 -73.03 27.87
N THR A 612 -82.85 -72.81 28.08
CA THR A 612 -83.75 -73.77 28.75
C THR A 612 -83.73 -75.13 28.03
N ASP A 613 -83.78 -75.13 26.70
CA ASP A 613 -83.44 -76.29 25.87
C ASP A 613 -82.51 -75.91 24.70
N ALA A 614 -81.24 -76.32 24.79
CA ALA A 614 -80.23 -76.15 23.76
C ALA A 614 -80.43 -77.05 22.50
N SER A 615 -81.41 -77.96 22.52
CA SER A 615 -81.87 -78.72 21.37
C SER A 615 -82.94 -77.99 20.55
N LEU A 616 -83.69 -77.05 21.17
CA LEU A 616 -84.86 -76.40 20.57
C LEU A 616 -84.51 -75.17 19.73
N PHE A 617 -83.45 -74.42 20.07
CA PHE A 617 -83.08 -73.17 19.38
C PHE A 617 -81.64 -73.18 18.86
N THR A 618 -81.36 -72.26 17.93
CA THR A 618 -80.04 -71.95 17.40
C THR A 618 -79.94 -70.46 17.04
N VAL A 619 -78.74 -69.90 17.13
CA VAL A 619 -78.44 -68.50 16.81
C VAL A 619 -77.37 -68.47 15.72
N SER A 620 -77.59 -67.67 14.68
CA SER A 620 -76.66 -67.54 13.54
C SER A 620 -75.50 -66.60 13.86
N LEU A 621 -74.27 -67.12 13.75
CA LEU A 621 -73.01 -66.50 14.22
C LEU A 621 -72.79 -65.05 13.79
N TYR A 622 -73.15 -64.67 12.57
CA TYR A 622 -72.90 -63.32 12.04
C TYR A 622 -74.19 -62.50 11.79
N THR A 623 -75.37 -63.08 12.02
CA THR A 623 -76.65 -62.39 11.75
C THR A 623 -77.49 -62.17 13.01
N GLY A 624 -77.19 -62.83 14.12
CA GLY A 624 -78.00 -62.75 15.34
C GLY A 624 -79.41 -63.36 15.21
N GLU A 625 -79.72 -64.02 14.08
CA GLU A 625 -81.04 -64.60 13.83
C GLU A 625 -81.27 -65.84 14.69
N VAL A 626 -82.29 -65.78 15.55
CA VAL A 626 -82.70 -66.84 16.47
C VAL A 626 -83.76 -67.70 15.78
N ARG A 627 -83.40 -68.96 15.48
CA ARG A 627 -84.29 -69.92 14.82
C ARG A 627 -84.56 -71.15 15.67
N THR A 628 -85.73 -71.75 15.48
CA THR A 628 -86.02 -73.11 15.99
C THR A 628 -85.16 -74.14 15.27
N LYS A 629 -84.51 -75.02 16.02
CA LYS A 629 -83.64 -76.11 15.53
C LYS A 629 -84.42 -77.41 15.28
N ARG A 630 -85.49 -77.64 16.05
CA ARG A 630 -86.51 -78.70 15.86
C ARG A 630 -87.91 -78.09 15.93
N ALA A 631 -88.95 -78.89 15.64
CA ALA A 631 -90.32 -78.51 15.96
C ALA A 631 -90.56 -78.56 17.48
N VAL A 632 -91.50 -77.75 17.96
CA VAL A 632 -91.94 -77.73 19.36
C VAL A 632 -92.73 -79.01 19.68
N SER A 633 -92.44 -79.61 20.82
CA SER A 633 -93.15 -80.75 21.42
C SER A 633 -94.22 -80.25 22.41
N GLU A 634 -95.25 -81.06 22.65
CA GLU A 634 -96.18 -80.83 23.76
C GLU A 634 -95.49 -80.93 25.13
N GLN A 635 -94.32 -81.58 25.19
CA GLN A 635 -93.47 -81.71 26.37
C GLN A 635 -92.54 -80.50 26.61
N ASP A 636 -92.47 -79.54 25.68
CA ASP A 636 -91.59 -78.37 25.81
C ASP A 636 -92.27 -77.27 26.66
N ASP A 637 -91.51 -76.74 27.63
CA ASP A 637 -91.96 -75.67 28.54
C ASP A 637 -92.51 -74.46 27.78
N SER A 638 -93.63 -73.90 28.27
CA SER A 638 -94.35 -72.76 27.68
C SER A 638 -93.58 -71.44 27.69
N SER A 639 -92.49 -71.35 28.46
CA SER A 639 -91.59 -70.20 28.53
C SER A 639 -90.14 -70.68 28.43
N GLN A 640 -89.49 -70.36 27.32
CA GLN A 640 -88.11 -70.73 27.02
C GLN A 640 -87.19 -69.52 27.24
N ARG A 641 -86.13 -69.66 28.04
CA ARG A 641 -85.13 -68.61 28.27
C ARG A 641 -83.88 -68.91 27.44
N LEU A 642 -83.41 -67.93 26.68
CA LEU A 642 -82.12 -67.95 25.98
C LEU A 642 -81.22 -66.83 26.54
N LEU A 643 -79.97 -67.15 26.81
CA LEU A 643 -78.89 -66.18 27.05
C LEU A 643 -77.99 -66.18 25.82
N ILE A 644 -78.00 -65.07 25.08
CA ILE A 644 -77.20 -64.91 23.87
C ILE A 644 -76.05 -63.97 24.22
N GLU A 645 -74.83 -64.47 24.06
CA GLU A 645 -73.57 -63.76 24.22
C GLU A 645 -73.20 -63.12 22.87
N ILE A 646 -72.71 -61.89 22.93
CA ILE A 646 -72.30 -61.09 21.76
C ILE A 646 -70.87 -60.64 22.04
N LYS A 647 -69.97 -60.89 21.09
CA LYS A 647 -68.53 -60.64 21.21
C LYS A 647 -68.00 -59.99 19.95
N ASP A 648 -67.14 -58.99 20.10
CA ASP A 648 -66.27 -58.52 19.04
C ASP A 648 -65.17 -59.54 18.69
N ASP A 649 -64.27 -59.14 17.80
CA ASP A 649 -63.05 -59.86 17.40
C ASP A 649 -61.78 -59.03 17.76
N GLY A 650 -61.88 -58.18 18.79
CA GLY A 650 -60.82 -57.25 19.21
C GLY A 650 -59.88 -57.82 20.28
N GLU A 651 -58.81 -57.09 20.59
CA GLU A 651 -57.88 -57.43 21.68
C GLU A 651 -57.82 -56.29 22.73
N PRO A 652 -58.30 -56.49 23.97
CA PRO A 652 -58.95 -57.68 24.52
C PRO A 652 -60.42 -57.81 24.09
N ILE A 653 -60.91 -59.02 23.84
CA ILE A 653 -62.31 -59.28 23.42
C ILE A 653 -63.28 -58.76 24.50
N GLN A 654 -64.16 -57.85 24.13
CA GLN A 654 -65.26 -57.38 24.98
C GLN A 654 -66.51 -58.21 24.70
N SER A 655 -67.51 -58.12 25.59
CA SER A 655 -68.74 -58.88 25.39
C SER A 655 -69.94 -58.30 26.12
N SER A 656 -71.11 -58.48 25.53
CA SER A 656 -72.40 -58.25 26.17
C SER A 656 -73.27 -59.50 26.13
N THR A 657 -74.27 -59.56 27.00
CA THR A 657 -75.22 -60.68 27.03
C THR A 657 -76.65 -60.18 27.04
N VAL A 658 -77.50 -60.78 26.20
CA VAL A 658 -78.92 -60.48 26.10
C VAL A 658 -79.75 -61.69 26.54
N THR A 659 -80.71 -61.48 27.45
CA THR A 659 -81.68 -62.52 27.78
C THR A 659 -82.96 -62.33 26.96
N VAL A 660 -83.35 -63.38 26.24
CA VAL A 660 -84.60 -63.46 25.48
C VAL A 660 -85.50 -64.51 26.14
N SER A 661 -86.73 -64.12 26.47
CA SER A 661 -87.79 -65.01 26.95
C SER A 661 -88.77 -65.24 25.81
N ILE A 662 -88.87 -66.47 25.33
CA ILE A 662 -89.79 -66.86 24.25
C ILE A 662 -91.01 -67.52 24.91
N ILE A 663 -92.17 -66.88 24.78
CA ILE A 663 -93.45 -67.40 25.26
C ILE A 663 -94.13 -68.15 24.10
N LEU A 664 -94.53 -69.40 24.37
CA LEU A 664 -95.27 -70.23 23.43
C LEU A 664 -96.77 -69.93 23.54
N GLU A 665 -97.37 -69.43 22.45
CA GLU A 665 -98.81 -69.12 22.37
C GLU A 665 -99.56 -70.16 21.51
N ASP A 666 -100.76 -70.54 21.95
CA ASP A 666 -101.63 -71.50 21.26
C ASP A 666 -102.67 -70.77 20.40
N GLY A 667 -102.51 -70.87 19.09
CA GLY A 667 -103.33 -70.14 18.11
C GLY A 667 -104.69 -70.77 17.85
N LEU A 668 -105.75 -70.24 18.48
CA LEU A 668 -107.14 -70.54 18.10
C LEU A 668 -107.39 -70.17 16.62
N HIS A 669 -108.01 -71.08 15.87
CA HIS A 669 -108.32 -70.93 14.45
C HIS A 669 -109.82 -70.73 14.22
N GLU A 670 -110.20 -69.67 13.48
CA GLU A 670 -111.46 -69.61 12.72
C GLU A 670 -111.19 -69.12 11.28
N PRO A 671 -111.77 -69.74 10.24
CA PRO A 671 -111.43 -69.43 8.85
C PRO A 671 -112.43 -68.51 8.12
N ILE A 672 -111.87 -67.52 7.41
CA ILE A 672 -112.35 -66.92 6.14
C ILE A 672 -113.78 -66.35 6.10
N LEU A 673 -113.88 -65.02 5.90
CA LEU A 673 -114.94 -64.43 5.09
C LEU A 673 -114.42 -63.18 4.34
N ASP A 674 -114.50 -63.17 3.01
CA ASP A 674 -114.19 -62.01 2.16
C ASP A 674 -115.45 -61.13 2.02
N LEU A 675 -115.40 -59.91 2.57
CA LEU A 675 -116.54 -58.99 2.51
C LEU A 675 -116.14 -57.50 2.41
N ARG A 676 -115.45 -57.19 1.31
CA ARG A 676 -115.52 -55.93 0.54
C ARG A 676 -116.56 -54.90 1.03
N HIS A 677 -116.17 -53.95 1.88
CA HIS A 677 -116.96 -52.74 2.16
C HIS A 677 -116.34 -51.49 1.54
N LYS A 678 -117.21 -50.61 1.02
CA LYS A 678 -116.86 -49.54 0.08
C LYS A 678 -117.26 -48.17 0.66
N ALA A 679 -116.30 -47.37 1.07
CA ALA A 679 -116.49 -45.93 1.31
C ALA A 679 -116.43 -45.17 -0.03
N ALA A 680 -117.06 -44.00 -0.12
CA ALA A 680 -117.25 -43.28 -1.38
C ALA A 680 -116.82 -41.80 -1.30
N GLU A 681 -116.01 -41.38 -2.29
CA GLU A 681 -116.22 -40.20 -3.16
C GLU A 681 -116.74 -38.88 -2.56
N PRO A 682 -116.10 -37.74 -2.90
CA PRO A 682 -116.60 -37.03 -4.09
C PRO A 682 -115.56 -36.51 -5.10
N SER A 683 -115.88 -36.71 -6.38
CA SER A 683 -115.11 -36.45 -7.60
C SER A 683 -114.75 -34.97 -7.99
N LYS A 684 -113.90 -34.91 -9.03
CA LYS A 684 -113.68 -33.83 -10.03
C LYS A 684 -112.70 -32.69 -9.71
N LYS A 685 -111.52 -32.74 -10.37
CA LYS A 685 -111.10 -31.78 -11.45
C LYS A 685 -109.67 -32.03 -12.01
N THR A 686 -109.40 -33.18 -12.63
CA THR A 686 -108.12 -33.47 -13.31
C THR A 686 -108.22 -33.38 -14.84
N GLY A 687 -108.55 -32.19 -15.35
CA GLY A 687 -108.77 -31.95 -16.80
C GLY A 687 -108.27 -30.60 -17.33
N ARG A 688 -107.35 -29.94 -16.62
CA ARG A 688 -106.75 -28.65 -17.03
C ARG A 688 -105.21 -28.61 -16.93
N ILE A 689 -104.63 -29.28 -15.93
CA ILE A 689 -103.18 -29.26 -15.66
C ILE A 689 -102.38 -29.88 -16.82
N THR A 690 -102.81 -31.03 -17.35
CA THR A 690 -102.19 -31.68 -18.52
C THR A 690 -102.23 -30.81 -19.78
N LEU A 691 -103.32 -30.06 -19.99
CA LEU A 691 -103.45 -29.15 -21.13
C LEU A 691 -102.51 -27.95 -21.03
N TYR A 692 -102.33 -27.38 -19.83
CA TYR A 692 -101.33 -26.33 -19.59
C TYR A 692 -99.88 -26.84 -19.73
N LEU A 693 -99.58 -28.08 -19.32
CA LEU A 693 -98.27 -28.71 -19.49
C LEU A 693 -97.90 -28.89 -20.99
N ILE A 694 -98.88 -29.29 -21.81
CA ILE A 694 -98.68 -29.44 -23.26
C ILE A 694 -98.49 -28.07 -23.93
N LEU A 695 -99.27 -27.06 -23.52
CA LEU A 695 -99.11 -25.68 -24.00
C LEU A 695 -97.76 -25.06 -23.60
N SER A 696 -97.27 -25.30 -22.39
CA SER A 696 -95.96 -24.79 -21.96
C SER A 696 -94.82 -25.45 -22.73
N LEU A 697 -94.80 -26.79 -22.84
CA LEU A 697 -93.80 -27.53 -23.64
C LEU A 697 -93.79 -27.12 -25.12
N ALA A 698 -94.98 -26.91 -25.72
CA ALA A 698 -95.09 -26.39 -27.08
C ALA A 698 -94.51 -24.96 -27.20
N SER A 699 -94.85 -24.07 -26.26
CA SER A 699 -94.37 -22.67 -26.29
C SER A 699 -92.85 -22.55 -26.16
N VAL A 700 -92.22 -23.34 -25.28
CA VAL A 700 -90.75 -23.39 -25.10
C VAL A 700 -90.07 -23.97 -26.35
N SER A 701 -90.65 -25.02 -26.96
CA SER A 701 -90.12 -25.61 -28.20
C SER A 701 -90.16 -24.63 -29.37
N VAL A 702 -91.25 -23.84 -29.51
CA VAL A 702 -91.38 -22.79 -30.53
C VAL A 702 -90.39 -21.64 -30.29
N LEU A 703 -90.22 -21.19 -29.04
CA LEU A 703 -89.21 -20.16 -28.69
C LEU A 703 -87.78 -20.63 -28.98
N SER A 704 -87.47 -21.90 -28.71
CA SER A 704 -86.18 -22.51 -29.06
C SER A 704 -85.98 -22.53 -30.59
N LEU A 705 -86.98 -22.99 -31.35
CA LEU A 705 -86.91 -23.02 -32.82
C LEU A 705 -86.73 -21.62 -33.43
N VAL A 706 -87.44 -20.61 -32.91
CA VAL A 706 -87.36 -19.22 -33.38
C VAL A 706 -86.00 -18.60 -33.07
N THR A 707 -85.43 -18.83 -31.89
CA THR A 707 -84.08 -18.33 -31.56
C THR A 707 -83.00 -19.02 -32.41
N PHE A 708 -83.12 -20.33 -32.67
CA PHE A 708 -82.22 -21.05 -33.58
C PHE A 708 -82.32 -20.54 -35.02
N LEU A 709 -83.53 -20.25 -35.52
CA LEU A 709 -83.75 -19.66 -36.85
C LEU A 709 -83.19 -18.24 -36.95
N ILE A 710 -83.34 -17.41 -35.91
CA ILE A 710 -82.75 -16.06 -35.87
C ILE A 710 -81.22 -16.14 -35.92
N LEU A 711 -80.59 -17.06 -35.16
CA LEU A 711 -79.15 -17.28 -35.19
C LEU A 711 -78.68 -17.80 -36.55
N ALA A 712 -79.38 -18.77 -37.13
CA ALA A 712 -79.07 -19.31 -38.46
C ALA A 712 -79.16 -18.23 -39.56
N VAL A 713 -80.24 -17.44 -39.59
CA VAL A 713 -80.40 -16.33 -40.55
C VAL A 713 -79.32 -15.27 -40.35
N LYS A 714 -78.97 -14.93 -39.10
CA LYS A 714 -77.91 -13.96 -38.79
C LYS A 714 -76.51 -14.45 -39.19
N CYS A 715 -76.28 -15.76 -39.17
CA CYS A 715 -75.04 -16.37 -39.65
C CYS A 715 -75.00 -16.43 -41.19
N ILE A 716 -76.06 -16.96 -41.83
CA ILE A 716 -76.14 -17.14 -43.29
C ILE A 716 -76.08 -15.78 -44.01
N ARG A 717 -76.73 -14.73 -43.49
CA ARG A 717 -76.73 -13.40 -44.13
C ARG A 717 -75.37 -12.69 -44.12
N ASN A 718 -74.39 -13.16 -43.34
CA ASN A 718 -73.05 -12.56 -43.24
C ASN A 718 -71.95 -13.40 -43.93
N SER A 719 -72.32 -14.38 -44.76
CA SER A 719 -71.40 -15.33 -45.41
C SER A 719 -70.72 -14.82 -46.70
N ARG A 720 -70.26 -13.56 -46.71
CA ARG A 720 -69.36 -13.04 -47.77
C ARG A 720 -68.18 -12.27 -47.15
N SER A 721 -66.97 -12.60 -47.64
CA SER A 721 -65.65 -12.06 -47.24
C SER A 721 -65.33 -12.05 -45.74
N SER A 722 -64.68 -13.14 -45.30
CA SER A 722 -63.46 -13.13 -44.48
C SER A 722 -63.26 -12.04 -43.40
N SER A 723 -63.30 -12.49 -42.14
CA SER A 723 -62.39 -12.09 -41.04
C SER A 723 -62.32 -10.61 -40.64
N THR A 724 -63.22 -10.17 -39.75
CA THR A 724 -62.84 -9.66 -38.40
C THR A 724 -64.06 -9.37 -37.51
N CYS A 725 -63.82 -9.35 -36.18
CA CYS A 725 -64.46 -8.55 -35.12
C CYS A 725 -64.81 -9.40 -33.88
N CYS A 726 -64.55 -8.99 -32.62
CA CYS A 726 -63.73 -7.90 -32.05
C CYS A 726 -63.30 -8.37 -30.63
N MET A 727 -62.06 -8.22 -30.16
CA MET A 727 -61.48 -7.07 -29.42
C MET A 727 -62.32 -6.52 -28.22
N ARG A 728 -61.79 -6.08 -27.06
CA ARG A 728 -60.52 -6.36 -26.29
C ARG A 728 -60.51 -5.55 -24.96
N ARG A 729 -60.37 -6.20 -23.78
CA ARG A 729 -60.00 -5.61 -22.44
C ARG A 729 -60.98 -4.53 -21.88
N THR A 730 -61.02 -4.18 -20.58
CA THR A 730 -59.95 -3.99 -19.56
C THR A 730 -60.18 -4.62 -18.17
N ASP A 731 -59.07 -5.09 -17.61
CA ASP A 731 -58.59 -4.99 -16.22
C ASP A 731 -59.53 -5.20 -15.01
N SER A 732 -59.42 -6.37 -14.37
CA SER A 732 -59.16 -6.51 -12.92
C SER A 732 -58.80 -7.96 -12.57
N ASP A 733 -57.66 -8.14 -11.87
CA ASP A 733 -57.30 -9.26 -10.99
C ASP A 733 -57.25 -10.74 -11.46
N ASP A 734 -56.42 -11.45 -10.71
CA ASP A 734 -56.27 -12.90 -10.48
C ASP A 734 -55.98 -13.93 -11.59
N TYR A 735 -55.13 -14.89 -11.19
CA TYR A 735 -54.69 -16.04 -11.98
C TYR A 735 -55.64 -17.23 -11.78
N LYS A 736 -56.37 -17.66 -12.83
CA LYS A 736 -56.39 -19.08 -13.29
C LYS A 736 -57.38 -19.35 -14.45
N ASN A 737 -56.86 -19.93 -15.52
CA ASN A 737 -57.66 -20.70 -16.49
C ASN A 737 -58.00 -22.08 -15.90
N PRO A 738 -59.24 -22.58 -16.10
CA PRO A 738 -59.55 -24.01 -16.05
C PRO A 738 -59.88 -24.54 -17.45
N ASN A 739 -58.88 -25.03 -18.19
CA ASN A 739 -59.13 -25.89 -19.34
C ASN A 739 -59.59 -27.27 -18.84
N ARG A 740 -60.84 -27.66 -19.12
CA ARG A 740 -61.34 -29.02 -18.84
C ARG A 740 -60.76 -30.05 -19.82
N ASN A 741 -59.54 -30.52 -19.55
CA ASN A 741 -59.11 -31.85 -19.98
C ASN A 741 -59.61 -32.90 -18.98
N LEU A 742 -59.90 -34.11 -19.44
CA LEU A 742 -59.99 -35.26 -18.53
C LEU A 742 -58.59 -35.56 -17.98
N GLN A 743 -58.46 -35.64 -16.65
CA GLN A 743 -57.32 -36.26 -16.00
C GLN A 743 -57.78 -37.51 -15.26
N ILE A 744 -57.23 -38.65 -15.63
CA ILE A 744 -57.25 -39.87 -14.82
C ILE A 744 -56.00 -39.79 -13.95
N GLN A 745 -56.17 -39.58 -12.65
CA GLN A 745 -55.06 -39.44 -11.72
C GLN A 745 -54.98 -40.66 -10.79
N LEU A 746 -53.92 -41.46 -10.96
CA LEU A 746 -53.54 -42.54 -10.06
C LEU A 746 -52.56 -41.96 -9.03
N ASN A 747 -53.02 -41.65 -7.83
CA ASN A 747 -52.13 -41.34 -6.71
C ASN A 747 -51.57 -42.65 -6.12
N THR A 748 -50.29 -42.61 -5.72
CA THR A 748 -49.52 -43.79 -5.25
C THR A 748 -49.20 -43.77 -3.76
N ASP A 749 -49.66 -42.75 -3.03
CA ASP A 749 -49.26 -42.52 -1.64
C ASP A 749 -50.30 -43.08 -0.66
N GLY A 750 -49.97 -44.20 -0.01
CA GLY A 750 -50.78 -44.84 1.03
C GLY A 750 -51.39 -46.19 0.63
N PRO A 751 -51.79 -47.03 1.60
CA PRO A 751 -52.12 -48.44 1.37
C PRO A 751 -53.53 -48.72 0.82
N ILE A 752 -54.39 -47.71 0.61
CA ILE A 752 -55.78 -47.89 0.17
C ILE A 752 -56.03 -47.07 -1.09
N LYS A 753 -56.56 -47.72 -2.13
CA LYS A 753 -56.90 -47.10 -3.43
C LYS A 753 -58.41 -46.84 -3.51
N TYR A 754 -58.79 -45.66 -3.98
CA TYR A 754 -60.16 -45.34 -4.40
C TYR A 754 -60.15 -44.56 -5.72
N VAL A 755 -61.30 -44.47 -6.37
CA VAL A 755 -61.52 -43.71 -7.61
C VAL A 755 -62.77 -42.86 -7.42
N GLU A 756 -62.67 -41.57 -7.70
CA GLU A 756 -63.78 -40.62 -7.64
C GLU A 756 -64.05 -40.03 -9.03
N VAL A 757 -65.32 -39.95 -9.41
CA VAL A 757 -65.76 -39.40 -10.70
C VAL A 757 -66.96 -38.50 -10.48
N LEU A 758 -66.75 -37.18 -10.57
CA LEU A 758 -67.77 -36.16 -10.30
C LEU A 758 -68.26 -35.52 -11.59
N GLY A 759 -69.58 -35.43 -11.75
CA GLY A 759 -70.23 -34.75 -12.87
C GLY A 759 -71.66 -34.32 -12.53
N GLY A 760 -71.87 -33.01 -12.39
CA GLY A 760 -73.19 -32.34 -12.40
C GLY A 760 -73.33 -31.44 -13.63
N ASP A 761 -74.46 -30.77 -13.86
CA ASP A 761 -75.67 -30.61 -13.04
C ASP A 761 -76.83 -30.21 -14.01
N MET A 762 -78.15 -30.28 -13.75
CA MET A 762 -78.96 -30.33 -12.52
C MET A 762 -80.13 -31.35 -12.62
N LEU A 763 -80.95 -31.41 -11.56
CA LEU A 763 -82.25 -32.10 -11.45
C LEU A 763 -82.24 -33.64 -11.28
N SER A 764 -81.10 -34.22 -10.90
CA SER A 764 -81.07 -35.54 -10.25
C SER A 764 -80.23 -35.48 -8.97
N GLN A 765 -80.77 -35.95 -7.85
CA GLN A 765 -80.05 -35.98 -6.56
C GLN A 765 -78.79 -36.86 -6.68
N SER A 766 -77.62 -36.28 -6.43
CA SER A 766 -76.35 -37.01 -6.42
C SER A 766 -76.27 -37.93 -5.20
N GLN A 767 -76.36 -39.23 -5.42
CA GLN A 767 -76.09 -40.24 -4.39
C GLN A 767 -74.58 -40.52 -4.35
N SER A 768 -73.94 -40.28 -3.20
CA SER A 768 -72.56 -40.69 -2.94
C SER A 768 -72.53 -42.12 -2.38
N PHE A 769 -71.57 -42.92 -2.85
CA PHE A 769 -71.37 -44.30 -2.41
C PHE A 769 -70.01 -44.40 -1.71
N ARG A 770 -69.97 -44.99 -0.52
CA ARG A 770 -68.73 -45.28 0.22
C ARG A 770 -68.46 -46.78 0.16
N SER A 771 -67.30 -47.14 -0.38
CA SER A 771 -66.76 -48.50 -0.30
C SER A 771 -65.72 -48.57 0.82
N CYS A 772 -65.78 -49.60 1.65
CA CYS A 772 -64.79 -49.89 2.69
C CYS A 772 -64.22 -51.29 2.46
N MET A 773 -62.91 -51.44 2.62
CA MET A 773 -62.22 -52.74 2.67
C MET A 773 -61.52 -52.86 4.02
N SER A 774 -61.49 -54.06 4.60
CA SER A 774 -60.61 -54.39 5.72
C SER A 774 -59.18 -54.66 5.22
N PRO A 775 -58.13 -54.57 6.07
CA PRO A 775 -56.74 -54.72 5.61
C PRO A 775 -56.31 -56.14 5.21
N MET A 776 -57.16 -57.16 5.37
CA MET A 776 -56.82 -58.56 5.09
C MET A 776 -57.95 -59.32 4.40
N SER A 777 -57.86 -59.44 3.07
CA SER A 777 -58.50 -60.50 2.28
C SER A 777 -57.85 -60.57 0.90
N GLU A 778 -57.30 -61.72 0.52
CA GLU A 778 -57.05 -62.03 -0.89
C GLU A 778 -58.29 -62.76 -1.46
N TYR A 779 -58.62 -62.45 -2.72
CA TYR A 779 -59.78 -62.95 -3.46
C TYR A 779 -61.15 -62.39 -3.01
N SER A 780 -62.17 -62.69 -3.81
CA SER A 780 -63.32 -61.80 -4.05
C SER A 780 -64.64 -62.33 -3.48
N ASP A 781 -65.46 -61.44 -2.92
CA ASP A 781 -66.92 -61.58 -2.95
C ASP A 781 -67.65 -60.22 -2.82
N PHE A 782 -68.95 -60.19 -3.15
CA PHE A 782 -69.77 -58.96 -3.23
C PHE A 782 -70.45 -58.57 -1.90
N THR A 783 -70.68 -57.27 -1.69
CA THR A 783 -71.36 -56.71 -0.49
C THR A 783 -72.63 -55.91 -0.83
N LEU A 784 -73.52 -55.78 0.16
CA LEU A 784 -74.86 -55.19 0.06
C LEU A 784 -74.88 -53.67 0.30
N ILE A 785 -75.86 -53.00 -0.33
CA ILE A 785 -76.06 -51.54 -0.25
C ILE A 785 -77.04 -51.18 0.89
N LYS A 786 -76.77 -50.11 1.64
CA LYS A 786 -77.70 -49.49 2.58
C LYS A 786 -77.74 -47.96 2.37
N PRO A 787 -78.92 -47.33 2.18
CA PRO A 787 -79.03 -45.87 2.08
C PRO A 787 -78.94 -45.19 3.45
N SER A 788 -78.48 -43.94 3.46
CA SER A 788 -78.54 -43.02 4.61
C SER A 788 -79.59 -41.95 4.35
N SER A 789 -80.26 -41.47 5.41
CA SER A 789 -81.33 -40.47 5.30
C SER A 789 -81.45 -39.61 6.55
N THR A 790 -81.02 -38.35 6.45
CA THR A 790 -81.43 -37.26 7.35
C THR A 790 -81.65 -35.98 6.54
N THR A 791 -82.70 -35.23 6.89
CA THR A 791 -83.05 -33.95 6.29
C THR A 791 -83.75 -33.11 7.35
N ASP A 792 -83.22 -31.93 7.71
CA ASP A 792 -84.06 -30.81 8.14
C ASP A 792 -83.33 -29.46 8.07
N PHE A 793 -84.09 -28.35 8.15
CA PHE A 793 -83.60 -26.97 8.12
C PHE A 793 -84.56 -25.99 8.83
N LYS A 794 -84.00 -25.16 9.75
CA LYS A 794 -84.55 -23.92 10.37
C LYS A 794 -85.47 -24.00 11.61
N GLU A 795 -85.46 -22.84 12.29
CA GLU A 795 -86.17 -22.43 13.52
C GLU A 795 -85.64 -23.07 14.83
N VAL A 796 -85.56 -22.38 15.98
CA VAL A 796 -86.19 -21.12 16.45
C VAL A 796 -85.13 -20.10 16.99
N ILE A 797 -85.52 -18.83 17.13
CA ILE A 797 -84.70 -17.67 17.58
C ILE A 797 -84.94 -17.32 19.06
N SER A 798 -83.90 -16.84 19.77
CA SER A 798 -84.02 -15.85 20.87
C SER A 798 -82.87 -14.84 20.84
N VAL A 799 -83.06 -13.64 21.41
CA VAL A 799 -82.27 -12.41 21.13
C VAL A 799 -82.15 -11.51 22.38
N LEU A 800 -80.91 -11.10 22.73
CA LEU A 800 -80.48 -9.92 23.54
C LEU A 800 -81.16 -9.66 24.92
N ASP A 801 -80.63 -8.87 25.87
CA ASP A 801 -79.38 -8.12 26.06
C ASP A 801 -79.08 -8.03 27.60
N ALA A 802 -77.84 -7.75 28.02
CA ALA A 802 -77.48 -7.30 29.37
C ALA A 802 -76.02 -6.77 29.48
N SER A 803 -75.80 -5.50 29.14
CA SER A 803 -74.50 -4.82 29.30
C SER A 803 -74.13 -4.46 30.76
N LEU A 804 -72.84 -4.39 31.08
CA LEU A 804 -72.30 -3.69 32.27
C LEU A 804 -71.18 -2.69 31.87
N PRO A 805 -70.96 -1.58 32.64
CA PRO A 805 -70.25 -0.40 32.14
C PRO A 805 -68.88 -0.10 32.80
N ASP A 806 -68.16 0.87 32.22
CA ASP A 806 -67.34 1.96 32.83
C ASP A 806 -66.50 1.70 34.11
N SER A 807 -65.25 2.19 34.26
CA SER A 807 -64.70 3.48 33.78
C SER A 807 -63.15 3.58 33.86
N THR A 808 -62.67 4.73 33.39
CA THR A 808 -61.31 5.26 33.17
C THR A 808 -60.39 5.61 34.38
N TRP A 809 -59.06 5.62 34.10
CA TRP A 809 -58.00 6.60 34.50
C TRP A 809 -56.96 6.34 35.65
N THR A 810 -55.70 6.10 35.22
CA THR A 810 -54.42 6.83 35.52
C THR A 810 -53.69 6.90 36.89
N PHE A 811 -52.35 7.01 36.79
CA PHE A 811 -51.34 7.66 37.66
C PHE A 811 -50.72 6.95 38.91
N GLU A 812 -49.57 6.30 38.67
CA GLU A 812 -48.21 6.53 39.25
C GLU A 812 -47.94 6.74 40.78
N SER A 813 -46.83 6.12 41.22
CA SER A 813 -45.79 6.63 42.16
C SER A 813 -45.67 6.14 43.63
N GLN A 814 -44.51 5.52 43.91
CA GLN A 814 -43.59 5.70 45.07
C GLN A 814 -43.86 5.20 46.52
N GLN A 815 -42.87 4.39 47.01
CA GLN A 815 -42.21 4.44 48.35
C GLN A 815 -43.00 3.93 49.61
N VAL A 816 -42.43 3.40 50.74
CA VAL A 816 -41.02 3.19 51.19
C VAL A 816 -40.83 2.14 52.36
N ARG A 817 -39.63 1.50 52.46
CA ARG A 817 -38.91 0.86 53.63
C ARG A 817 -39.43 -0.34 54.47
N ARG A 818 -38.64 -1.44 54.41
CA ARG A 818 -37.93 -2.21 55.50
C ARG A 818 -38.63 -2.67 56.81
N LYS A 819 -38.42 -3.97 57.15
CA LYS A 819 -37.67 -4.41 58.37
C LYS A 819 -37.08 -5.84 58.26
N GLN A 820 -36.47 -6.38 59.33
CA GLN A 820 -35.41 -7.43 59.33
C GLN A 820 -35.70 -8.68 60.19
N SER A 821 -35.09 -9.82 59.86
CA SER A 821 -34.58 -10.90 60.76
C SER A 821 -34.03 -12.10 59.92
N PHE A 822 -33.15 -13.02 60.36
CA PHE A 822 -31.99 -13.02 61.29
C PHE A 822 -31.22 -14.38 61.10
N PHE A 823 -29.92 -14.46 61.45
CA PHE A 823 -29.05 -15.65 61.74
C PHE A 823 -27.78 -15.95 60.88
N LEU A 824 -26.84 -16.61 61.58
CA LEU A 824 -25.44 -17.04 61.32
C LEU A 824 -25.23 -18.34 62.17
N PRO A 825 -24.10 -19.13 62.16
CA PRO A 825 -22.69 -18.72 61.95
C PRO A 825 -21.71 -19.74 61.31
N LEU A 826 -20.41 -19.37 61.17
CA LEU A 826 -19.24 -20.10 61.77
C LEU A 826 -17.88 -19.39 61.53
N HIS A 827 -16.84 -19.79 62.28
CA HIS A 827 -15.43 -19.29 62.29
C HIS A 827 -14.47 -20.23 61.49
N SER A 828 -13.14 -20.08 61.33
CA SER A 828 -12.05 -19.31 62.02
C SER A 828 -10.78 -19.09 61.14
N SER A 829 -9.92 -18.12 61.48
CA SER A 829 -8.50 -17.95 61.05
C SER A 829 -7.50 -18.57 62.07
N PRO A 830 -6.14 -18.59 61.89
CA PRO A 830 -5.24 -17.44 62.25
C PRO A 830 -3.85 -17.41 61.46
N PRO A 831 -2.64 -16.96 61.93
CA PRO A 831 -1.81 -15.95 61.18
C PRO A 831 -0.23 -16.11 61.19
N LEU A 832 0.53 -14.99 60.99
CA LEU A 832 2.00 -14.72 61.24
C LEU A 832 3.00 -15.06 60.09
N LEU A 833 4.16 -14.40 59.84
CA LEU A 833 4.80 -13.12 60.29
C LEU A 833 6.03 -12.69 59.41
N LEU A 834 6.55 -11.45 59.61
CA LEU A 834 7.92 -10.90 59.31
C LEU A 834 8.35 -10.59 57.84
N GLY A 835 9.24 -9.58 57.64
CA GLY A 835 9.67 -9.07 56.30
C GLY A 835 10.80 -8.00 56.29
N SER A 836 10.46 -6.70 56.39
CA SER A 836 11.33 -5.49 56.64
C SER A 836 12.25 -4.88 55.53
N ILE A 837 12.56 -3.57 55.71
CA ILE A 837 13.64 -2.70 55.17
C ILE A 837 13.42 -1.87 53.87
N ASP A 838 12.88 -0.65 54.05
CA ASP A 838 13.46 0.71 53.83
C ASP A 838 13.96 1.32 52.48
N GLU A 839 13.98 2.66 52.53
CA GLU A 839 14.63 3.70 51.68
C GLU A 839 14.04 4.07 50.29
N LEU A 840 14.25 5.28 49.75
CA LEU A 840 14.08 6.67 50.26
C LEU A 840 14.42 7.68 49.15
N CYS A 841 13.50 8.59 48.78
CA CYS A 841 13.75 10.02 48.49
C CYS A 841 12.56 10.71 47.79
N ALA A 842 12.53 12.06 47.84
CA ALA A 842 11.40 12.91 47.49
C ALA A 842 11.87 14.15 46.65
N PRO A 843 11.01 15.14 46.30
CA PRO A 843 11.16 15.92 45.06
C PRO A 843 11.71 17.35 45.24
N MET A 844 11.94 18.05 44.11
CA MET A 844 12.06 19.51 44.09
C MET A 844 11.42 20.19 42.87
N ASN A 845 11.53 21.52 42.75
CA ASN A 845 10.40 22.37 42.41
C ASN A 845 10.80 23.63 41.60
N ARG A 846 9.83 24.21 40.85
CA ARG A 846 9.80 25.57 40.27
C ARG A 846 10.91 26.05 39.30
N ALA A 847 10.46 26.58 38.16
CA ALA A 847 10.64 28.01 37.85
C ALA A 847 9.41 28.51 37.05
N ASN A 848 9.07 29.80 37.17
CA ASN A 848 7.95 30.43 36.46
C ASN A 848 8.24 31.93 36.25
N ILE A 849 8.11 32.45 35.02
CA ILE A 849 8.23 33.88 34.70
C ILE A 849 7.11 34.27 33.72
N GLN A 850 6.63 35.50 33.86
CA GLN A 850 5.29 35.97 33.51
C GLN A 850 5.37 37.41 32.97
N ARG A 851 4.50 37.81 32.03
CA ARG A 851 4.02 39.20 31.83
C ARG A 851 2.93 39.34 30.76
N ASP A 852 1.77 39.84 31.17
CA ASP A 852 0.84 40.61 30.34
C ASP A 852 0.97 42.10 30.68
N LEU A 853 0.56 43.03 29.78
CA LEU A 853 0.15 44.42 30.10
C LEU A 853 -0.59 45.09 28.92
N VAL A 854 -1.57 45.96 29.22
CA VAL A 854 -2.75 46.40 28.39
C VAL A 854 -3.29 47.73 29.00
N PRO A 855 -4.20 48.58 28.43
CA PRO A 855 -4.82 48.66 27.07
C PRO A 855 -4.48 49.79 26.01
N PRO A 856 -4.97 51.07 26.04
CA PRO A 856 -5.49 51.80 24.84
C PRO A 856 -4.88 53.24 24.65
N PRO A 857 -5.47 54.30 24.01
CA PRO A 857 -6.78 54.46 23.31
C PRO A 857 -6.91 55.42 22.07
N TYR A 858 -8.12 55.37 21.47
CA TYR A 858 -8.97 56.47 20.92
C TYR A 858 -8.77 57.19 19.55
N THR A 859 -9.91 57.23 18.81
CA THR A 859 -10.49 58.27 17.90
C THR A 859 -10.46 58.19 16.35
N HIS A 860 -11.68 57.97 15.81
CA HIS A 860 -12.37 58.59 14.65
C HIS A 860 -11.79 58.67 13.21
N SER A 861 -12.57 58.09 12.27
CA SER A 861 -13.30 58.87 11.23
C SER A 861 -14.56 58.12 10.76
N THR A 862 -15.58 58.80 10.21
CA THR A 862 -16.90 58.21 9.84
C THR A 862 -17.62 58.90 8.68
N ARG A 863 -18.32 58.11 7.84
CA ARG A 863 -19.62 58.34 7.13
C ARG A 863 -19.87 57.14 6.18
N ASN A 864 -21.05 56.51 6.07
CA ASN A 864 -22.45 56.95 5.83
C ASN A 864 -22.75 57.40 4.37
N SER A 865 -23.89 57.06 3.74
CA SER A 865 -24.92 56.02 4.02
C SER A 865 -26.03 56.02 2.92
N TYR A 866 -26.84 54.94 2.84
CA TYR A 866 -28.10 54.80 2.06
C TYR A 866 -27.95 54.89 0.52
N ILE A 867 -28.84 54.36 -0.35
CA ILE A 867 -30.32 54.21 -0.36
C ILE A 867 -30.73 52.85 -0.98
N ALA A 868 -31.97 52.40 -0.74
CA ALA A 868 -32.57 51.23 -1.41
C ALA A 868 -33.90 51.61 -2.11
N MET A 869 -34.21 50.98 -3.26
CA MET A 869 -35.56 50.44 -3.63
C MET A 869 -35.66 49.96 -5.11
N SER A 870 -36.13 48.71 -5.31
CA SER A 870 -37.33 48.33 -6.11
C SER A 870 -37.54 48.94 -7.53
N TRP A 871 -37.80 48.21 -8.63
CA TRP A 871 -38.49 46.89 -8.78
C TRP A 871 -38.31 46.23 -10.18
N VAL A 872 -38.25 44.88 -10.20
CA VAL A 872 -38.80 43.92 -11.21
C VAL A 872 -38.54 44.11 -12.73
N ARG A 873 -37.76 43.18 -13.32
CA ARG A 873 -38.27 42.11 -14.23
C ARG A 873 -37.24 40.97 -14.40
N ARG A 874 -37.77 39.74 -14.57
CA ARG A 874 -37.22 38.47 -15.13
C ARG A 874 -35.72 38.45 -15.53
N SER A 875 -34.94 37.41 -15.25
CA SER A 875 -35.28 35.97 -15.11
C SER A 875 -34.20 35.18 -14.36
N ASP A 876 -34.59 34.25 -13.48
CA ASP A 876 -33.67 33.46 -12.66
C ASP A 876 -33.36 32.05 -13.21
N ALA A 877 -32.13 31.62 -12.90
CA ALA A 877 -31.64 30.26 -12.67
C ALA A 877 -32.25 29.08 -13.47
N LEU A 878 -31.48 28.57 -14.43
CA LEU A 878 -31.58 27.19 -14.90
C LEU A 878 -30.65 26.31 -14.05
N ASN A 879 -31.17 25.32 -13.32
CA ASN A 879 -30.32 24.29 -12.69
C ASN A 879 -31.05 22.97 -12.40
N ILE A 880 -30.32 21.85 -12.58
CA ILE A 880 -30.61 20.46 -12.15
C ILE A 880 -32.01 19.86 -12.46
N PHE A 881 -32.12 18.98 -13.48
CA PHE A 881 -32.32 17.52 -13.29
C PHE A 881 -32.41 16.73 -14.61
N LYS A 882 -31.92 15.49 -14.55
CA LYS A 882 -31.99 14.39 -15.54
C LYS A 882 -31.98 13.08 -14.73
N SER A 883 -32.66 11.98 -15.06
CA SER A 883 -33.53 11.67 -16.22
C SER A 883 -34.63 10.69 -15.78
N ILE A 884 -35.83 10.77 -16.37
CA ILE A 884 -36.82 9.66 -16.44
C ILE A 884 -37.50 9.71 -17.83
N LEU A 885 -37.81 8.52 -18.37
CA LEU A 885 -38.61 8.20 -19.56
C LEU A 885 -38.09 8.57 -20.98
N PHE A 886 -37.93 7.50 -21.76
CA PHE A 886 -38.11 7.32 -23.22
C PHE A 886 -38.77 5.92 -23.35
N PHE A 887 -39.54 5.52 -24.38
CA PHE A 887 -39.71 6.02 -25.75
C PHE A 887 -41.17 5.81 -26.25
N CYS A 888 -41.46 6.25 -27.48
CA CYS A 888 -42.68 6.10 -28.30
C CYS A 888 -43.74 7.22 -28.13
N GLU A 889 -44.42 7.71 -29.18
CA GLU A 889 -44.45 7.37 -30.64
C GLU A 889 -44.26 8.63 -31.53
N GLU A 890 -43.77 8.47 -32.78
CA GLU A 890 -44.59 8.65 -34.01
C GLU A 890 -43.78 8.60 -35.33
N ILE A 891 -44.15 7.60 -36.15
CA ILE A 891 -44.29 7.51 -37.62
C ILE A 891 -44.61 8.85 -38.33
N LEU A 892 -44.25 9.19 -39.59
CA LEU A 892 -43.68 8.53 -40.80
C LEU A 892 -42.69 9.55 -41.47
N ASP A 893 -42.18 9.59 -42.72
CA ASP A 893 -42.28 8.84 -44.00
C ASP A 893 -41.02 9.13 -44.88
N ILE A 894 -41.02 8.63 -46.13
CA ILE A 894 -40.09 8.88 -47.25
C ILE A 894 -38.74 8.12 -47.16
N TYR A 895 -38.27 7.36 -48.16
CA TYR A 895 -38.92 6.53 -49.22
C TYR A 895 -37.82 5.63 -49.85
N LEU A 896 -38.20 4.56 -50.55
CA LEU A 896 -37.37 3.73 -51.47
C LEU A 896 -36.15 2.94 -50.89
N GLY A 897 -36.29 1.61 -50.88
CA GLY A 897 -35.20 0.62 -50.80
C GLY A 897 -35.73 -0.76 -51.24
N LEU A 898 -35.11 -1.42 -52.21
CA LEU A 898 -35.73 -2.53 -52.96
C LEU A 898 -35.57 -3.94 -52.34
N LYS A 899 -36.56 -4.79 -52.64
CA LYS A 899 -36.60 -6.25 -52.42
C LYS A 899 -35.37 -6.96 -53.01
N PHE A 900 -35.02 -8.15 -52.50
CA PHE A 900 -35.39 -9.44 -53.15
C PHE A 900 -35.09 -10.69 -52.29
N TYR A 901 -35.66 -11.81 -52.76
CA TYR A 901 -35.54 -13.25 -52.46
C TYR A 901 -34.13 -13.78 -52.09
N SER A 902 -33.88 -15.01 -51.56
CA SER A 902 -34.73 -16.17 -51.17
C SER A 902 -33.89 -17.22 -50.40
N HIS A 903 -34.57 -18.25 -49.84
CA HIS A 903 -34.07 -19.55 -49.34
C HIS A 903 -32.67 -20.03 -49.79
N GLY A 904 -31.95 -20.64 -48.84
CA GLY A 904 -31.59 -22.06 -48.94
C GLY A 904 -30.11 -22.41 -48.81
N TRP A 905 -29.82 -23.37 -47.93
CA TRP A 905 -28.49 -23.83 -47.45
C TRP A 905 -27.81 -22.88 -46.47
#